data_AF-A0A8J3N409-F1
#
_entry.id   AF-A0A8J3N409-F1
#
_cell.length_a   1.000
_cell.length_b   1.000
_cell.length_c   1.000
_cell.angle_alpha   90.00
_cell.angle_beta   90.00
_cell.angle_gamma   90.00
#
_symmetry.space_group_name_H-M   'P 1'
#
loop_
_entity.id
_entity.type
_entity.pdbx_description
1 polymer ?
#
loop_
_entity_poly.entity_id
_entity_poly.type
_entity_poly.pdbx_seq_one_letter_code
_entity_poly.pdbx_strand_id
1 'polypeptide(L)'
;MDAAWDQAAFEQVLKKKRTEWSRQSAGVAKKALVAKQNLALIPKIQEVMADPKLRAQEARAARLELAAVRRKEFEQFEKQLAFLNARETVMEEEVNKFIVTFQHLLSPREIRNRIQVEIKAPASVENLPALDASIAKRVTSLLQFLRKNTLYDLLQCPPQTATSALCRAAEILYTQLVRLPPTAEVTARIELAGLARDIFQSDEMRRRYDVHVRLEALNRLLAELDVAMERSVDEELHPKQVMLYLEHARRQGWKEQDALAKLKEHARQQKWIITLPAHPGSEQQVVCPNCRHANVVGQRLCSSCRFVLALDCPRCGVLVTSDMPTCGQCGFVIGNRFLVDRLLEELRNVLATGDGERAGELLQQIEQAWQPGTPDSRSLQIKSYHMEVQRLALALHQAKQEVMERLDMLAIREVAVNEQRMVRIDWGPVGSGTVAILRSPKEVLPQEKAVPLTEIEQVGVLLNDQGNYTLDSWRTRELSWYTPVIVVQQMAFTGRSRSYCCLERVGNLQYQQLSSVLRLRWQWPEQCQEVLLSYSTQQEFQHYDAKTTTCTVSREEYDRRGYYDLHKMTSRDCFLLVSATMQLHDQKVLADGVRLAVLLSSQITITYVIKQATLWQKRRVLHIFIDPPGPLPALLLVCKQEGLPLRKSDGDPFQRIEADEQVRGSVQVELSMHPLTKGTFGKLFLEDEALYSEWVVHHPGEQSMRLS
;
A
#
# COMPACT_ATOMS: atom_id res chain seq x y z
N MET A 1 13.44 24.00 51.23
CA MET A 1 14.07 25.33 51.06
C MET A 1 15.40 25.27 51.77
N ASP A 2 16.48 25.66 51.09
CA ASP A 2 17.80 25.66 51.71
C ASP A 2 17.83 26.68 52.85
N ALA A 3 18.51 26.34 53.94
CA ALA A 3 18.73 27.27 55.03
C ALA A 3 19.50 28.51 54.53
N ALA A 4 19.19 29.68 55.10
CA ALA A 4 19.94 30.90 54.79
C ALA A 4 21.42 30.70 55.12
N TRP A 5 22.31 31.26 54.28
CA TRP A 5 23.75 31.14 54.49
C TRP A 5 24.21 31.81 55.78
N ASP A 6 24.97 31.08 56.59
CA ASP A 6 25.63 31.58 57.80
C ASP A 6 27.14 31.30 57.71
N GLN A 7 27.91 32.39 57.61
CA GLN A 7 29.37 32.35 57.52
C GLN A 7 30.02 31.77 58.77
N ALA A 8 29.53 32.14 59.96
CA ALA A 8 30.10 31.70 61.23
C ALA A 8 29.84 30.21 61.45
N ALA A 9 28.64 29.73 61.09
CA ALA A 9 28.32 28.31 61.12
C ALA A 9 29.19 27.50 60.15
N PHE A 10 29.43 27.99 58.93
CA PHE A 10 30.32 27.35 57.97
C PHE A 10 31.76 27.20 58.49
N GLU A 11 32.33 28.28 59.04
CA GLU A 11 33.70 28.27 59.57
C GLU A 11 33.87 27.30 60.74
N GLN A 12 32.87 27.23 61.63
CA GLN A 12 32.85 26.26 62.72
C GLN A 12 32.81 24.81 62.21
N VAL A 13 31.95 24.53 61.22
CA VAL A 13 31.82 23.19 60.63
C VAL A 13 33.11 22.79 59.90
N LEU A 14 33.70 23.72 59.13
CA LEU A 14 34.95 23.48 58.41
C LEU A 14 36.10 23.21 59.38
N LYS A 15 36.22 23.98 60.47
CA LYS A 15 37.23 23.76 61.51
C LYS A 15 37.06 22.37 62.16
N LYS A 16 35.82 21.99 62.51
CA LYS A 16 35.51 20.67 63.07
C LYS A 16 35.90 19.54 62.11
N LYS A 17 35.54 19.67 60.82
CA LYS A 17 35.88 18.67 59.79
C LYS A 17 37.37 18.57 59.51
N ARG A 18 38.09 19.69 59.50
CA ARG A 18 39.55 19.71 59.41
C ARG A 18 40.20 18.93 60.55
N THR A 19 39.77 19.15 61.79
CA THR A 19 40.28 18.40 62.95
C THR A 19 39.94 16.91 62.86
N GLU A 20 38.73 16.57 62.43
CA GLU A 20 38.29 15.19 62.23
C GLU A 20 39.15 14.47 61.18
N TRP A 21 39.32 15.05 60.00
CA TRP A 21 40.13 14.45 58.94
C TRP A 21 41.62 14.41 59.27
N SER A 22 42.17 15.39 59.99
CA SER A 22 43.56 15.32 60.49
C SER A 22 43.78 14.17 61.47
N ARG A 23 42.78 13.81 62.29
CA ARG A 23 42.86 12.63 63.15
C ARG A 23 42.76 11.34 62.34
N GLN A 24 41.87 11.29 61.36
CA GLN A 24 41.65 10.10 60.51
C GLN A 24 42.80 9.85 59.52
N SER A 25 43.54 10.88 59.11
CA SER A 25 44.64 10.77 58.15
C SER A 25 45.89 10.05 58.69
N ALA A 26 46.01 9.95 60.02
CA ALA A 26 47.09 9.24 60.70
C ALA A 26 46.83 7.72 60.86
N GLY A 27 45.66 7.23 60.49
CA GLY A 27 45.32 5.79 60.53
C GLY A 27 45.88 4.99 59.34
N VAL A 28 45.53 3.70 59.28
CA VAL A 28 45.91 2.79 58.19
C VAL A 28 44.67 2.44 57.34
N ALA A 29 44.86 2.14 56.05
CA ALA A 29 43.85 1.76 55.04
C ALA A 29 43.06 2.92 54.37
N LYS A 30 42.02 2.54 53.60
CA LYS A 30 41.25 3.40 52.69
C LYS A 30 40.71 4.68 53.36
N LYS A 31 40.33 4.62 54.64
CA LYS A 31 39.82 5.78 55.40
C LYS A 31 40.87 6.89 55.56
N ALA A 32 42.13 6.53 55.78
CA ALA A 32 43.21 7.51 55.92
C ALA A 32 43.54 8.20 54.59
N LEU A 33 43.47 7.48 53.48
CA LEU A 33 43.67 8.03 52.13
C LEU A 33 42.57 9.05 51.76
N VAL A 34 41.30 8.72 52.03
CA VAL A 34 40.17 9.64 51.83
C VAL A 34 40.29 10.88 52.72
N ALA A 35 40.70 10.72 53.98
CA ALA A 35 40.91 11.86 54.87
C ALA A 35 42.03 12.80 54.37
N LYS A 36 43.12 12.26 53.80
CA LYS A 36 44.19 13.06 53.17
C LYS A 36 43.70 13.82 51.93
N GLN A 37 42.88 13.17 51.09
CA GLN A 37 42.26 13.82 49.93
C GLN A 37 41.32 14.96 50.36
N ASN A 38 40.46 14.73 51.35
CA ASN A 38 39.54 15.75 51.87
C ASN A 38 40.29 16.94 52.48
N LEU A 39 41.40 16.71 53.20
CA LEU A 39 42.25 17.78 53.71
C LEU A 39 42.85 18.64 52.59
N ALA A 40 43.26 18.02 51.47
CA ALA A 40 43.81 18.73 50.31
C ALA A 40 42.75 19.61 49.60
N LEU A 41 41.46 19.31 49.74
CA LEU A 41 40.37 20.09 49.17
C LEU A 41 39.96 21.31 50.01
N ILE A 42 40.42 21.44 51.26
CA ILE A 42 40.03 22.54 52.17
C ILE A 42 40.26 23.93 51.55
N PRO A 43 41.41 24.24 50.94
CA PRO A 43 41.63 25.56 50.33
C PRO A 43 40.60 25.86 49.24
N LYS A 44 40.27 24.85 48.41
CA LYS A 44 39.28 25.00 47.34
C LYS A 44 37.86 25.17 47.90
N ILE A 45 37.52 24.44 48.95
CA ILE A 45 36.24 24.59 49.66
C ILE A 45 36.12 26.02 50.22
N GLN A 46 37.18 26.58 50.82
CA GLN A 46 37.15 27.95 51.32
C GLN A 46 36.99 28.97 50.20
N GLU A 47 37.69 28.80 49.08
CA GLU A 47 37.58 29.66 47.89
C GLU A 47 36.15 29.68 47.34
N VAL A 48 35.58 28.50 47.10
CA VAL A 48 34.21 28.37 46.55
C VAL A 48 33.18 28.90 47.52
N MET A 49 33.33 28.63 48.82
CA MET A 49 32.33 29.01 49.83
C MET A 49 32.41 30.49 50.25
N ALA A 50 33.53 31.17 50.04
CA ALA A 50 33.66 32.60 50.31
C ALA A 50 32.92 33.48 49.28
N ASP A 51 32.79 33.03 48.03
CA ASP A 51 32.13 33.79 46.96
C ASP A 51 30.65 33.34 46.78
N PRO A 52 29.66 34.25 46.94
CA PRO A 52 28.25 33.94 46.70
C PRO A 52 27.94 33.36 45.31
N LYS A 53 28.64 33.79 44.25
CA LYS A 53 28.42 33.31 42.88
C LYS A 53 28.94 31.88 42.71
N LEU A 54 30.15 31.60 43.18
CA LEU A 54 30.73 30.25 43.12
C LEU A 54 29.92 29.27 43.98
N ARG A 55 29.45 29.68 45.16
CA ARG A 55 28.51 28.88 45.97
C ARG A 55 27.24 28.52 45.23
N ALA A 56 26.62 29.48 44.56
CA ALA A 56 25.38 29.23 43.81
C ALA A 56 25.61 28.26 42.63
N GLN A 57 26.77 28.37 41.97
CA GLN A 57 27.18 27.45 40.90
C GLN A 57 27.42 26.04 41.42
N GLU A 58 28.18 25.89 42.51
CA GLU A 58 28.47 24.60 43.14
C GLU A 58 27.19 23.94 43.67
N ALA A 59 26.30 24.72 44.31
CA ALA A 59 24.99 24.22 44.76
C ALA A 59 24.12 23.73 43.58
N ARG A 60 24.19 24.41 42.43
CA ARG A 60 23.50 23.96 41.21
C ARG A 60 24.12 22.66 40.67
N ALA A 61 25.45 22.56 40.63
CA ALA A 61 26.15 21.36 40.20
C ALA A 61 25.83 20.16 41.11
N ALA A 62 25.88 20.35 42.44
CA ALA A 62 25.52 19.33 43.41
C ALA A 62 24.06 18.86 43.29
N ARG A 63 23.11 19.78 42.99
CA ARG A 63 21.71 19.39 42.71
C ARG A 63 21.58 18.54 41.45
N LEU A 64 22.34 18.87 40.40
CA LEU A 64 22.35 18.07 39.17
C LEU A 64 22.96 16.69 39.40
N GLU A 65 24.02 16.59 40.20
CA GLU A 65 24.64 15.32 40.57
C GLU A 65 23.70 14.45 41.42
N LEU A 66 23.06 15.03 42.44
CA LEU A 66 22.04 14.33 43.25
C LEU A 66 20.85 13.88 42.41
N ALA A 67 20.39 14.70 41.47
CA ALA A 67 19.33 14.32 40.53
C ALA A 67 19.78 13.18 39.61
N ALA A 68 21.04 13.17 39.16
CA ALA A 68 21.59 12.11 38.33
C ALA A 68 21.76 10.79 39.11
N VAL A 69 22.22 10.84 40.37
CA VAL A 69 22.29 9.67 41.26
C VAL A 69 20.90 9.11 41.50
N ARG A 70 19.93 9.96 41.88
CA ARG A 70 18.55 9.56 42.09
C ARG A 70 17.92 8.96 40.82
N ARG A 71 18.26 9.48 39.63
CA ARG A 71 17.82 8.91 38.35
C ARG A 71 18.37 7.50 38.12
N LYS A 72 19.66 7.26 38.42
CA LYS A 72 20.28 5.93 38.31
C LYS A 72 19.68 4.93 39.29
N GLU A 73 19.43 5.34 40.53
CA GLU A 73 18.75 4.49 41.53
C GLU A 73 17.31 4.17 41.10
N PHE A 74 16.61 5.14 40.50
CA PHE A 74 15.28 4.91 39.94
C PHE A 74 15.31 3.93 38.74
N GLU A 75 16.30 4.05 37.85
CA GLU A 75 16.50 3.08 36.76
C GLU A 75 16.80 1.67 37.29
N GLN A 76 17.56 1.55 38.39
CA GLN A 76 17.81 0.27 39.05
C GLN A 76 16.52 -0.31 39.65
N PHE A 77 15.70 0.54 40.29
CA PHE A 77 14.38 0.16 40.78
C PHE A 77 13.49 -0.38 39.66
N GLU A 78 13.37 0.33 38.52
CA GLU A 78 12.56 -0.11 37.37
C GLU A 78 13.03 -1.46 36.82
N LYS A 79 14.35 -1.67 36.71
CA LYS A 79 14.90 -2.95 36.26
C LYS A 79 14.53 -4.09 37.20
N GLN A 80 14.70 -3.91 38.51
CA GLN A 80 14.37 -4.96 39.48
C GLN A 80 12.86 -5.20 39.58
N LEU A 81 12.04 -4.15 39.46
CA LEU A 81 10.60 -4.26 39.38
C LEU A 81 10.16 -5.06 38.14
N ALA A 82 10.80 -4.84 36.99
CA ALA A 82 10.53 -5.61 35.77
C ALA A 82 10.85 -7.10 35.96
N PHE A 83 11.98 -7.43 36.60
CA PHE A 83 12.31 -8.83 36.93
C PHE A 83 11.29 -9.45 37.90
N LEU A 84 10.80 -8.68 38.88
CA LEU A 84 9.80 -9.15 39.83
C LEU A 84 8.46 -9.42 39.13
N ASN A 85 8.02 -8.51 38.25
CA ASN A 85 6.77 -8.61 37.49
C ASN A 85 6.81 -9.64 36.36
N ALA A 86 7.99 -10.03 35.88
CA ALA A 86 8.16 -11.08 34.87
C ALA A 86 7.94 -12.49 35.43
N ARG A 87 7.85 -12.65 36.75
CA ARG A 87 7.52 -13.94 37.37
C ARG A 87 6.02 -14.22 37.24
N GLU A 88 5.66 -15.50 37.16
CA GLU A 88 4.25 -15.90 37.17
C GLU A 88 3.61 -15.64 38.55
N THR A 89 4.35 -15.89 39.65
CA THR A 89 3.89 -15.64 41.03
C THR A 89 5.06 -15.25 41.95
N VAL A 90 4.81 -14.42 42.97
CA VAL A 90 5.81 -13.97 43.96
C VAL A 90 5.28 -14.13 45.39
N MET A 91 6.14 -14.47 46.35
CA MET A 91 5.72 -14.61 47.76
C MET A 91 5.68 -13.25 48.48
N GLU A 92 4.76 -13.08 49.44
CA GLU A 92 4.63 -11.86 50.25
C GLU A 92 5.95 -11.42 50.94
N GLU A 93 6.78 -12.37 51.36
CA GLU A 93 8.09 -12.09 51.98
C GLU A 93 9.08 -11.43 51.00
N GLU A 94 9.03 -11.81 49.73
CA GLU A 94 9.89 -11.24 48.69
C GLU A 94 9.46 -9.81 48.38
N VAL A 95 8.15 -9.55 48.34
CA VAL A 95 7.57 -8.20 48.20
C VAL A 95 8.00 -7.29 49.35
N ASN A 96 7.97 -7.80 50.59
CA ASN A 96 8.38 -7.01 51.76
C ASN A 96 9.87 -6.65 51.72
N LYS A 97 10.75 -7.58 51.30
CA LYS A 97 12.18 -7.28 51.12
C LYS A 97 12.41 -6.23 50.02
N PHE A 98 11.64 -6.32 48.93
CA PHE A 98 11.70 -5.36 47.83
C PHE A 98 11.30 -3.95 48.27
N ILE A 99 10.20 -3.83 49.03
CA ILE A 99 9.73 -2.56 49.59
C ILE A 99 10.78 -1.91 50.50
N VAL A 100 11.36 -2.67 51.43
CA VAL A 100 12.38 -2.15 52.36
C VAL A 100 13.61 -1.63 51.62
N THR A 101 13.99 -2.28 50.52
CA THR A 101 15.17 -1.89 49.73
C THR A 101 14.98 -0.53 49.05
N PHE A 102 13.77 -0.23 48.55
CA PHE A 102 13.50 0.96 47.73
C PHE A 102 12.63 2.04 48.40
N GLN A 103 12.33 1.89 49.69
CA GLN A 103 11.51 2.87 50.45
C GLN A 103 12.09 4.29 50.49
N HIS A 104 13.39 4.45 50.18
CA HIS A 104 14.06 5.76 50.10
C HIS A 104 13.75 6.51 48.78
N LEU A 105 13.29 5.80 47.73
CA LEU A 105 12.94 6.38 46.43
C LEU A 105 11.44 6.68 46.32
N LEU A 106 10.61 5.75 46.76
CA LEU A 106 9.14 5.76 46.67
C LEU A 106 8.55 5.24 47.98
N SER A 107 7.33 5.65 48.30
CA SER A 107 6.64 5.15 49.49
C SER A 107 6.30 3.64 49.35
N PRO A 108 6.20 2.90 50.47
CA PRO A 108 5.79 1.50 50.44
C PRO A 108 4.49 1.23 49.67
N ARG A 109 3.53 2.16 49.73
CA ARG A 109 2.25 2.06 49.00
C ARG A 109 2.45 2.19 47.49
N GLU A 110 3.26 3.15 47.06
CA GLU A 110 3.56 3.34 45.64
C GLU A 110 4.33 2.16 45.06
N ILE A 111 5.31 1.62 45.80
CA ILE A 111 6.05 0.42 45.36
C ILE A 111 5.08 -0.75 45.19
N ARG A 112 4.21 -0.98 46.18
CA ARG A 112 3.27 -2.11 46.16
C ARG A 112 2.26 -2.00 45.02
N ASN A 113 1.75 -0.81 44.73
CA ASN A 113 0.83 -0.57 43.61
C ASN A 113 1.46 -0.82 42.23
N ARG A 114 2.78 -0.79 42.13
CA ARG A 114 3.52 -1.00 40.87
C ARG A 114 3.90 -2.47 40.63
N ILE A 115 3.66 -3.34 41.62
CA ILE A 115 3.83 -4.79 41.48
C ILE A 115 2.56 -5.35 40.82
N GLN A 116 2.71 -5.96 39.66
CA GLN A 116 1.61 -6.47 38.82
C GLN A 116 1.51 -8.00 38.86
N VAL A 117 2.56 -8.69 39.31
CA VAL A 117 2.59 -10.15 39.46
C VAL A 117 1.69 -10.61 40.62
N GLU A 118 1.06 -11.77 40.46
CA GLU A 118 0.23 -12.38 41.49
C GLU A 118 1.04 -12.68 42.75
N ILE A 119 0.65 -12.04 43.86
CA ILE A 119 1.28 -12.24 45.16
C ILE A 119 0.63 -13.44 45.83
N LYS A 120 1.38 -14.54 45.92
CA LYS A 120 1.01 -15.68 46.74
C LYS A 120 1.22 -15.29 48.20
N ALA A 121 0.12 -15.22 48.94
CA ALA A 121 0.19 -15.40 50.38
C ALA A 121 0.94 -16.71 50.65
N PRO A 122 1.75 -16.82 51.73
CA PRO A 122 2.24 -18.12 52.15
C PRO A 122 1.04 -19.06 52.14
N ALA A 123 1.15 -20.17 51.39
CA ALA A 123 0.09 -21.16 51.36
C ALA A 123 -0.26 -21.42 52.82
N SER A 124 -1.48 -21.04 53.21
CA SER A 124 -1.99 -21.46 54.49
C SER A 124 -2.08 -22.97 54.36
N VAL A 125 -1.00 -23.65 54.78
CA VAL A 125 -1.13 -24.95 55.41
C VAL A 125 -2.22 -24.66 56.42
N GLU A 126 -3.42 -25.21 56.21
CA GLU A 126 -4.39 -25.27 57.30
C GLU A 126 -3.55 -25.70 58.49
N ASN A 127 -3.38 -24.80 59.47
CA ASN A 127 -2.75 -25.13 60.73
C ASN A 127 -3.74 -26.09 61.38
N LEU A 128 -3.70 -27.35 60.91
CA LEU A 128 -4.40 -28.48 61.46
C LEU A 128 -4.01 -28.43 62.93
N PRO A 129 -4.96 -28.18 63.84
CA PRO A 129 -4.61 -27.97 65.22
C PRO A 129 -3.96 -29.26 65.73
N ALA A 130 -2.64 -29.21 65.95
CA ALA A 130 -1.89 -30.35 66.40
C ALA A 130 -2.23 -30.61 67.87
N LEU A 131 -2.26 -31.88 68.26
CA LEU A 131 -2.28 -32.23 69.68
C LEU A 131 -1.02 -31.64 70.34
N ASP A 132 -1.15 -31.16 71.58
CA ASP A 132 -0.02 -30.65 72.35
C ASP A 132 1.15 -31.65 72.33
N ALA A 133 2.36 -31.17 72.04
CA ALA A 133 3.52 -32.02 71.80
C ALA A 133 3.91 -32.88 73.01
N SER A 134 3.67 -32.38 74.23
CA SER A 134 3.94 -33.11 75.48
C SER A 134 2.93 -34.24 75.67
N ILE A 135 1.64 -33.94 75.48
CA ILE A 135 0.56 -34.93 75.55
C ILE A 135 0.76 -36.01 74.48
N ALA A 136 1.04 -35.62 73.24
CA ALA A 136 1.27 -36.51 72.11
C ALA A 136 2.43 -37.49 72.40
N LYS A 137 3.59 -36.97 72.81
CA LYS A 137 4.76 -37.80 73.14
C LYS A 137 4.46 -38.80 74.26
N ARG A 138 3.71 -38.38 75.28
CA ARG A 138 3.33 -39.21 76.43
C ARG A 138 2.34 -40.31 76.03
N VAL A 139 1.35 -40.00 75.19
CA VAL A 139 0.43 -40.98 74.61
C VAL A 139 1.19 -42.02 73.78
N THR A 140 2.09 -41.58 72.89
CA THR A 140 2.89 -42.49 72.04
C THR A 140 3.78 -43.40 72.88
N SER A 141 4.48 -42.88 73.90
CA SER A 141 5.38 -43.70 74.73
C SER A 141 4.63 -44.77 75.53
N LEU A 142 3.46 -44.43 76.08
CA LEU A 142 2.62 -45.36 76.83
C LEU A 142 1.98 -46.42 75.91
N LEU A 143 1.52 -46.02 74.72
CA LEU A 143 1.01 -46.95 73.70
C LEU A 143 2.09 -47.95 73.26
N GLN A 144 3.32 -47.48 73.02
CA GLN A 144 4.46 -48.34 72.68
C GLN A 144 4.80 -49.32 73.82
N PHE A 145 4.85 -48.86 75.07
CA PHE A 145 5.07 -49.71 76.24
C PHE A 145 4.02 -50.84 76.34
N LEU A 146 2.76 -50.51 76.04
CA LEU A 146 1.64 -51.45 76.06
C LEU A 146 1.45 -52.24 74.75
N ARG A 147 2.31 -52.03 73.74
CA ARG A 147 2.22 -52.61 72.39
C ARG A 147 0.86 -52.38 71.73
N LYS A 148 0.32 -51.17 71.87
CA LYS A 148 -0.89 -50.69 71.20
C LYS A 148 -0.52 -49.63 70.18
N ASN A 149 -1.29 -49.51 69.10
CA ASN A 149 -1.01 -48.54 68.04
C ASN A 149 -1.81 -47.24 68.22
N THR A 150 -3.00 -47.33 68.80
CA THR A 150 -3.89 -46.17 69.00
C THR A 150 -4.67 -46.26 70.31
N LEU A 151 -5.23 -45.13 70.75
CA LEU A 151 -6.20 -45.08 71.86
C LEU A 151 -7.47 -45.87 71.53
N TYR A 152 -7.83 -45.99 70.25
CA TYR A 152 -8.90 -46.85 69.78
C TYR A 152 -8.63 -48.34 70.13
N ASP A 153 -7.39 -48.81 69.96
CA ASP A 153 -6.99 -50.18 70.32
C ASP A 153 -6.97 -50.42 71.84
N LEU A 154 -6.67 -49.39 72.62
CA LEU A 154 -6.74 -49.45 74.09
C LEU A 154 -8.19 -49.63 74.55
N LEU A 155 -9.10 -48.82 73.98
CA LEU A 155 -10.52 -48.83 74.30
C LEU A 155 -11.29 -49.97 73.61
N GLN A 156 -10.64 -50.71 72.71
CA GLN A 156 -11.24 -51.76 71.88
C GLN A 156 -12.47 -51.26 71.10
N CYS A 157 -12.43 -50.01 70.65
CA CYS A 157 -13.52 -49.36 69.94
C CYS A 157 -13.03 -48.93 68.55
N PRO A 158 -13.82 -49.10 67.48
CA PRO A 158 -13.41 -48.67 66.15
C PRO A 158 -13.34 -47.14 66.04
N PRO A 159 -12.50 -46.57 65.15
CA PRO A 159 -12.39 -45.12 64.94
C PRO A 159 -13.68 -44.43 64.49
N GLN A 160 -14.70 -45.17 64.08
CA GLN A 160 -16.02 -44.64 63.68
C GLN A 160 -16.96 -44.42 64.88
N THR A 161 -16.57 -44.87 66.08
CA THR A 161 -17.36 -44.71 67.31
C THR A 161 -17.58 -43.24 67.62
N ALA A 162 -18.76 -42.87 68.12
CA ALA A 162 -19.06 -41.49 68.52
C ALA A 162 -18.13 -41.02 69.66
N THR A 163 -17.73 -39.74 69.64
CA THR A 163 -16.75 -39.18 70.59
C THR A 163 -17.21 -39.29 72.04
N SER A 164 -18.50 -39.05 72.29
CA SER A 164 -19.12 -39.22 73.61
C SER A 164 -19.07 -40.67 74.11
N ALA A 165 -19.17 -41.65 73.21
CA ALA A 165 -19.06 -43.06 73.55
C ALA A 165 -17.61 -43.48 73.82
N LEU A 166 -16.64 -42.93 73.10
CA LEU A 166 -15.20 -43.14 73.36
C LEU A 166 -14.77 -42.54 74.70
N CYS A 167 -15.24 -41.33 75.03
CA CYS A 167 -15.00 -40.70 76.32
C CYS A 167 -15.55 -41.56 77.47
N ARG A 168 -16.79 -42.07 77.31
CA ARG A 168 -17.41 -42.98 78.28
C ARG A 168 -16.64 -44.30 78.40
N ALA A 169 -16.18 -44.87 77.29
CA ALA A 169 -15.37 -46.09 77.31
C ALA A 169 -14.04 -45.89 78.05
N ALA A 170 -13.39 -44.74 77.87
CA ALA A 170 -12.18 -44.37 78.60
C ALA A 170 -12.44 -44.22 80.11
N GLU A 171 -13.56 -43.61 80.51
CA GLU A 171 -13.94 -43.45 81.91
C GLU A 171 -14.29 -44.77 82.60
N ILE A 172 -14.99 -45.68 81.89
CA ILE A 172 -15.25 -47.04 82.36
C ILE A 172 -13.94 -47.81 82.55
N LEU A 173 -13.04 -47.76 81.56
CA LEU A 173 -11.75 -48.43 81.62
C LEU A 173 -10.91 -47.90 82.80
N TYR A 174 -10.85 -46.58 82.98
CA TYR A 174 -10.16 -45.95 84.10
C TYR A 174 -10.71 -46.45 85.45
N THR A 175 -12.03 -46.42 85.63
CA THR A 175 -12.70 -46.82 86.89
C THR A 175 -12.48 -48.30 87.22
N GLN A 176 -12.42 -49.17 86.21
CA GLN A 176 -12.13 -50.60 86.38
C GLN A 176 -10.67 -50.83 86.80
N LEU A 177 -9.72 -50.13 86.15
CA LEU A 177 -8.30 -50.35 86.38
C LEU A 177 -7.81 -49.82 87.73
N VAL A 178 -8.36 -48.72 88.24
CA VAL A 178 -7.98 -48.14 89.55
C VAL A 178 -8.27 -49.09 90.73
N ARG A 179 -9.17 -50.07 90.55
CA ARG A 179 -9.51 -51.08 91.56
C ARG A 179 -8.57 -52.28 91.58
N LEU A 180 -7.67 -52.38 90.60
CA LEU A 180 -6.69 -53.46 90.50
C LEU A 180 -5.40 -53.10 91.24
N PRO A 181 -4.62 -54.10 91.71
CA PRO A 181 -3.32 -53.84 92.33
C PRO A 181 -2.36 -53.15 91.34
N PRO A 182 -1.55 -52.17 91.80
CA PRO A 182 -0.70 -51.37 90.92
C PRO A 182 0.48 -52.19 90.39
N THR A 183 0.41 -52.58 89.12
CA THR A 183 1.54 -53.07 88.34
C THR A 183 1.97 -52.01 87.34
N ALA A 184 3.19 -52.09 86.80
CA ALA A 184 3.66 -51.13 85.79
C ALA A 184 2.70 -51.05 84.57
N GLU A 185 2.14 -52.18 84.15
CA GLU A 185 1.15 -52.24 83.06
C GLU A 185 -0.19 -51.58 83.47
N VAL A 186 -0.70 -51.90 84.67
CA VAL A 186 -1.96 -51.31 85.17
C VAL A 186 -1.82 -49.79 85.32
N THR A 187 -0.70 -49.30 85.87
CA THR A 187 -0.43 -47.86 86.02
C THR A 187 -0.37 -47.16 84.66
N ALA A 188 0.34 -47.73 83.67
CA ALA A 188 0.41 -47.18 82.32
C ALA A 188 -0.98 -47.13 81.64
N ARG A 189 -1.81 -48.17 81.84
CA ARG A 189 -3.18 -48.21 81.30
C ARG A 189 -4.13 -47.22 81.99
N ILE A 190 -3.99 -47.01 83.31
CA ILE A 190 -4.75 -45.99 84.05
C ILE A 190 -4.42 -44.60 83.50
N GLU A 191 -3.13 -44.30 83.34
CA GLU A 191 -2.69 -43.01 82.82
C GLU A 191 -3.18 -42.79 81.39
N LEU A 192 -3.07 -43.80 80.53
CA LEU A 192 -3.51 -43.72 79.14
C LEU A 192 -5.03 -43.60 79.02
N ALA A 193 -5.80 -44.25 79.90
CA ALA A 193 -7.26 -44.09 79.97
C ALA A 193 -7.66 -42.67 80.43
N GLY A 194 -6.90 -42.07 81.37
CA GLY A 194 -7.07 -40.67 81.76
C GLY A 194 -6.83 -39.71 80.59
N LEU A 195 -5.73 -39.89 79.87
CA LEU A 195 -5.42 -39.09 78.67
C LEU A 195 -6.46 -39.30 77.56
N ALA A 196 -6.95 -40.53 77.37
CA ALA A 196 -7.99 -40.83 76.38
C ALA A 196 -9.32 -40.13 76.71
N ARG A 197 -9.70 -40.10 77.99
CA ARG A 197 -10.89 -39.37 78.44
C ARG A 197 -10.78 -37.87 78.12
N ASP A 198 -9.63 -37.28 78.40
CA ASP A 198 -9.41 -35.84 78.17
C ASP A 198 -9.35 -35.53 76.65
N ILE A 199 -8.75 -36.40 75.84
CA ILE A 199 -8.70 -36.27 74.36
C ILE A 199 -10.10 -36.45 73.73
N PHE A 200 -10.89 -37.41 74.20
CA PHE A 200 -12.24 -37.67 73.67
C PHE A 200 -13.34 -36.83 74.35
N GLN A 201 -12.99 -35.85 75.18
CA GLN A 201 -13.95 -34.94 75.80
C GLN A 201 -14.69 -34.07 74.78
N SER A 202 -14.08 -33.80 73.62
CA SER A 202 -14.68 -32.99 72.56
C SER A 202 -14.30 -33.49 71.16
N ASP A 203 -15.16 -33.24 70.17
CA ASP A 203 -14.87 -33.54 68.76
C ASP A 203 -13.68 -32.76 68.22
N GLU A 204 -13.38 -31.59 68.82
CA GLU A 204 -12.19 -30.82 68.50
C GLU A 204 -10.92 -31.54 68.94
N MET A 205 -10.81 -31.92 70.22
CA MET A 205 -9.63 -32.62 70.73
C MET A 205 -9.42 -33.99 70.09
N ARG A 206 -10.51 -34.72 69.79
CA ARG A 206 -10.46 -35.94 68.99
C ARG A 206 -9.88 -35.69 67.60
N ARG A 207 -10.33 -34.66 66.88
CA ARG A 207 -9.79 -34.30 65.56
C ARG A 207 -8.28 -34.04 65.61
N ARG A 208 -7.79 -33.35 66.65
CA ARG A 208 -6.35 -33.13 66.85
C ARG A 208 -5.57 -34.43 67.04
N TYR A 209 -6.14 -35.36 67.81
CA TYR A 209 -5.57 -36.69 68.00
C TYR A 209 -5.58 -37.52 66.71
N ASP A 210 -6.69 -37.54 65.96
CA ASP A 210 -6.80 -38.28 64.71
C ASP A 210 -5.81 -37.77 63.65
N VAL A 211 -5.60 -36.45 63.59
CA VAL A 211 -4.55 -35.84 62.77
C VAL A 211 -3.16 -36.28 63.23
N HIS A 212 -2.90 -36.32 64.54
CA HIS A 212 -1.63 -36.80 65.08
C HIS A 212 -1.35 -38.26 64.73
N VAL A 213 -2.31 -39.17 64.94
CA VAL A 213 -2.21 -40.59 64.57
C VAL A 213 -1.95 -40.74 63.08
N ARG A 214 -2.65 -39.96 62.24
CA ARG A 214 -2.42 -39.94 60.80
C ARG A 214 -0.96 -39.58 60.50
N LEU A 215 -0.47 -38.45 61.05
CA LEU A 215 0.88 -37.91 60.84
C LEU A 215 2.00 -38.80 61.39
N GLU A 216 1.74 -39.62 62.41
CA GLU A 216 2.73 -40.53 63.00
C GLU A 216 3.33 -41.50 61.97
N ALA A 217 2.53 -41.92 60.99
CA ALA A 217 2.99 -42.80 59.92
C ALA A 217 4.06 -42.12 59.03
N LEU A 218 3.87 -40.83 58.70
CA LEU A 218 4.89 -40.03 57.99
C LEU A 218 6.10 -39.74 58.87
N ASN A 219 5.90 -39.44 60.16
CA ASN A 219 7.01 -39.18 61.08
C ASN A 219 7.92 -40.41 61.26
N ARG A 220 7.37 -41.63 61.20
CA ARG A 220 8.18 -42.86 61.17
C ARG A 220 9.05 -42.96 59.93
N LEU A 221 8.50 -42.66 58.74
CA LEU A 221 9.27 -42.61 57.50
C LEU A 221 10.36 -41.52 57.54
N LEU A 222 10.08 -40.38 58.16
CA LEU A 222 11.08 -39.32 58.37
C LEU A 222 12.19 -39.77 59.33
N ALA A 223 11.86 -40.48 60.41
CA ALA A 223 12.86 -41.01 61.34
C ALA A 223 13.75 -42.08 60.69
N GLU A 224 13.21 -42.93 59.82
CA GLU A 224 14.00 -43.86 59.01
C GLU A 224 14.93 -43.12 58.04
N LEU A 225 14.45 -42.00 57.47
CA LEU A 225 15.24 -41.14 56.61
C LEU A 225 16.34 -40.41 57.38
N ASP A 226 16.07 -39.95 58.61
CA ASP A 226 17.06 -39.35 59.52
C ASP A 226 18.22 -40.33 59.75
N VAL A 227 17.94 -41.59 60.08
CA VAL A 227 18.96 -42.64 60.28
C VAL A 227 19.78 -42.91 59.01
N ALA A 228 19.16 -42.81 57.84
CA ALA A 228 19.86 -42.95 56.56
C ALA A 228 20.76 -41.74 56.27
N MET A 229 20.30 -40.52 56.59
CA MET A 229 21.03 -39.27 56.40
C MET A 229 22.18 -39.09 57.40
N GLU A 230 22.08 -39.60 58.63
CA GLU A 230 23.19 -39.63 59.60
C GLU A 230 24.43 -40.38 59.08
N ARG A 231 24.25 -41.29 58.12
CA ARG A 231 25.32 -42.06 57.49
C ARG A 231 25.85 -41.43 56.19
N SER A 232 25.23 -40.33 55.75
CA SER A 232 25.61 -39.62 54.53
C SER A 232 26.73 -38.62 54.82
N VAL A 233 27.67 -38.46 53.88
CA VAL A 233 28.74 -37.45 53.95
C VAL A 233 28.22 -36.09 53.47
N ASP A 234 27.24 -36.12 52.56
CA ASP A 234 26.62 -34.94 51.99
C ASP A 234 25.24 -34.74 52.68
N GLU A 235 25.00 -33.55 53.24
CA GLU A 235 23.69 -33.14 53.82
C GLU A 235 22.61 -32.95 52.72
N GLU A 236 22.69 -33.72 51.63
CA GLU A 236 21.80 -33.65 50.47
C GLU A 236 20.89 -34.88 50.40
N LEU A 237 19.59 -34.63 50.31
CA LEU A 237 18.58 -35.63 50.03
C LEU A 237 18.34 -35.73 48.51
N HIS A 238 18.78 -36.83 47.92
CA HIS A 238 18.76 -37.02 46.47
C HIS A 238 17.37 -37.40 45.91
N PRO A 239 17.13 -37.15 44.61
CA PRO A 239 15.87 -37.44 43.92
C PRO A 239 15.26 -38.82 44.17
N LYS A 240 16.10 -39.87 44.15
CA LYS A 240 15.65 -41.25 44.34
C LYS A 240 15.17 -41.51 45.76
N GLN A 241 15.79 -40.89 46.77
CA GLN A 241 15.38 -41.01 48.17
C GLN A 241 14.05 -40.29 48.40
N VAL A 242 13.86 -39.12 47.79
CA VAL A 242 12.58 -38.40 47.80
C VAL A 242 11.47 -39.24 47.17
N MET A 243 11.71 -39.85 46.00
CA MET A 243 10.72 -40.73 45.38
C MET A 243 10.38 -41.93 46.24
N LEU A 244 11.39 -42.54 46.87
CA LEU A 244 11.18 -43.68 47.75
C LEU A 244 10.29 -43.28 48.94
N TYR A 245 10.55 -42.13 49.58
CA TYR A 245 9.70 -41.61 50.65
C TYR A 245 8.26 -41.37 50.18
N LEU A 246 8.05 -40.75 49.01
CA LEU A 246 6.72 -40.49 48.46
C LEU A 246 5.96 -41.78 48.12
N GLU A 247 6.66 -42.80 47.61
CA GLU A 247 6.06 -44.11 47.34
C GLU A 247 5.59 -44.79 48.64
N HIS A 248 6.40 -44.74 49.70
CA HIS A 248 6.03 -45.30 51.00
C HIS A 248 4.85 -44.54 51.62
N ALA A 249 4.85 -43.21 51.54
CA ALA A 249 3.72 -42.39 51.97
C ALA A 249 2.43 -42.74 51.21
N ARG A 250 2.52 -42.92 49.89
CA ARG A 250 1.38 -43.31 49.03
C ARG A 250 0.82 -44.68 49.41
N ARG A 251 1.68 -45.67 49.69
CA ARG A 251 1.24 -47.00 50.19
C ARG A 251 0.52 -46.91 51.53
N GLN A 252 0.81 -45.89 52.33
CA GLN A 252 0.13 -45.58 53.60
C GLN A 252 -1.11 -44.68 53.43
N GLY A 253 -1.56 -44.44 52.19
CA GLY A 253 -2.78 -43.69 51.88
C GLY A 253 -2.63 -42.16 51.87
N TRP A 254 -1.40 -41.64 51.92
CA TRP A 254 -1.15 -40.21 51.85
C TRP A 254 -1.15 -39.67 50.42
N LYS A 255 -1.68 -38.45 50.26
CA LYS A 255 -1.50 -37.68 49.03
C LYS A 255 -0.05 -37.21 48.94
N GLU A 256 0.53 -37.27 47.75
CA GLU A 256 1.92 -36.89 47.52
C GLU A 256 2.24 -35.45 47.87
N GLN A 257 1.31 -34.53 47.62
CA GLN A 257 1.47 -33.12 47.94
C GLN A 257 1.65 -32.90 49.44
N ASP A 258 0.82 -33.56 50.26
CA ASP A 258 0.85 -33.47 51.72
C ASP A 258 2.14 -34.10 52.28
N ALA A 259 2.53 -35.27 51.75
CA ALA A 259 3.75 -35.95 52.14
C ALA A 259 5.00 -35.15 51.77
N LEU A 260 5.03 -34.55 50.57
CA LEU A 260 6.13 -33.72 50.10
C LEU A 260 6.26 -32.43 50.91
N ALA A 261 5.15 -31.79 51.25
CA ALA A 261 5.15 -30.61 52.10
C ALA A 261 5.75 -30.93 53.47
N LYS A 262 5.39 -32.07 54.06
CA LYS A 262 5.94 -32.54 55.34
C LYS A 262 7.44 -32.85 55.26
N LEU A 263 7.90 -33.48 54.17
CA LEU A 263 9.32 -33.75 53.92
C LEU A 263 10.14 -32.46 53.78
N LYS A 264 9.61 -31.48 53.04
CA LYS A 264 10.26 -30.16 52.87
C LYS A 264 10.43 -29.44 54.20
N GLU A 265 9.40 -29.46 55.05
CA GLU A 265 9.47 -28.87 56.37
C GLU A 265 10.50 -29.58 57.27
N HIS A 266 10.53 -30.91 57.26
CA HIS A 266 11.50 -31.69 58.04
C HIS A 266 12.94 -31.43 57.58
N ALA A 267 13.21 -31.45 56.28
CA ALA A 267 14.53 -31.13 55.75
C ALA A 267 14.97 -29.69 56.07
N ARG A 268 14.04 -28.73 56.10
CA ARG A 268 14.35 -27.36 56.54
C ARG A 268 14.80 -27.32 58.00
N GLN A 269 14.15 -28.11 58.87
CA GLN A 269 14.52 -28.22 60.29
C GLN A 269 15.88 -28.89 60.48
N GLN A 270 16.19 -29.90 59.66
CA GLN A 270 17.46 -30.63 59.68
C GLN A 270 18.56 -30.00 58.79
N LYS A 271 18.26 -28.86 58.14
CA LYS A 271 19.15 -28.12 57.21
C LYS A 271 19.61 -28.93 55.98
N TRP A 272 18.87 -29.94 55.58
CA TRP A 272 19.21 -30.73 54.40
C TRP A 272 18.88 -29.99 53.10
N ILE A 273 19.72 -30.19 52.09
CA ILE A 273 19.46 -29.76 50.72
C ILE A 273 18.58 -30.81 50.06
N ILE A 274 17.33 -30.49 49.71
CA ILE A 274 16.48 -31.41 48.96
C ILE A 274 16.60 -31.15 47.46
N THR A 275 17.08 -32.17 46.74
CA THR A 275 17.01 -32.19 45.29
C THR A 275 15.76 -32.97 44.89
N LEU A 276 14.72 -32.25 44.49
CA LEU A 276 13.46 -32.86 44.09
C LEU A 276 13.65 -33.70 42.82
N PRO A 277 13.05 -34.90 42.73
CA PRO A 277 13.06 -35.66 41.51
C PRO A 277 12.36 -34.85 40.43
N ALA A 278 13.08 -34.62 39.33
CA ALA A 278 12.46 -34.25 38.07
C ALA A 278 11.37 -35.30 37.83
N HIS A 279 10.10 -34.88 37.81
CA HIS A 279 8.93 -35.77 37.78
C HIS A 279 9.16 -36.91 36.77
N PRO A 280 9.36 -38.17 37.20
CA PRO A 280 9.39 -39.29 36.27
C PRO A 280 7.92 -39.63 36.00
N GLY A 281 7.37 -38.91 35.03
CA GLY A 281 5.94 -38.95 34.73
C GLY A 281 5.33 -37.65 34.20
N SER A 282 6.11 -36.61 33.88
CA SER A 282 5.74 -35.80 32.73
C SER A 282 6.61 -36.24 31.57
N GLU A 283 6.04 -36.98 30.62
CA GLU A 283 6.35 -36.64 29.24
C GLU A 283 6.27 -35.12 29.23
N GLN A 284 7.38 -34.40 29.03
CA GLN A 284 7.31 -32.94 29.04
C GLN A 284 6.24 -32.60 28.00
N GLN A 285 5.12 -32.05 28.47
CA GLN A 285 3.98 -31.83 27.60
C GLN A 285 4.14 -30.42 27.05
N VAL A 286 4.37 -30.31 25.74
CA VAL A 286 4.25 -29.03 25.05
C VAL A 286 2.77 -28.81 24.77
N VAL A 287 2.21 -27.76 25.36
CA VAL A 287 0.83 -27.37 25.10
C VAL A 287 0.79 -26.72 23.73
N CYS A 288 -0.07 -27.22 22.85
CA CYS A 288 -0.27 -26.63 21.54
C CYS A 288 -0.81 -25.20 21.69
N PRO A 289 -0.12 -24.15 21.20
CA PRO A 289 -0.60 -22.77 21.37
C PRO A 289 -1.90 -22.49 20.61
N ASN A 290 -2.22 -23.29 19.58
CA ASN A 290 -3.46 -23.17 18.82
C ASN A 290 -4.70 -23.78 19.53
N CYS A 291 -4.68 -25.09 19.87
CA CYS A 291 -5.85 -25.79 20.43
C CYS A 291 -5.74 -26.15 21.92
N ARG A 292 -4.61 -25.81 22.57
CA ARG A 292 -4.27 -26.16 23.97
C ARG A 292 -4.18 -27.65 24.28
N HIS A 293 -4.20 -28.52 23.27
CA HIS A 293 -3.95 -29.94 23.45
C HIS A 293 -2.51 -30.19 23.94
N ALA A 294 -2.35 -31.05 24.93
CA ALA A 294 -1.04 -31.46 25.43
C ALA A 294 -0.39 -32.46 24.46
N ASN A 295 0.86 -32.20 24.08
CA ASN A 295 1.63 -33.03 23.15
C ASN A 295 2.98 -33.39 23.78
N VAL A 296 3.62 -34.45 23.30
CA VAL A 296 4.94 -34.84 23.81
C VAL A 296 6.01 -33.86 23.31
N VAL A 297 6.94 -33.43 24.17
CA VAL A 297 8.09 -32.59 23.77
C VAL A 297 8.92 -33.30 22.70
N GLY A 298 9.31 -32.54 21.67
CA GLY A 298 9.99 -33.05 20.47
C GLY A 298 9.04 -33.44 19.33
N GLN A 299 7.73 -33.56 19.60
CA GLN A 299 6.72 -33.78 18.56
C GLN A 299 6.62 -32.52 17.67
N ARG A 300 6.76 -32.69 16.34
CA ARG A 300 6.74 -31.56 15.39
C ARG A 300 5.34 -31.01 15.12
N LEU A 301 4.29 -31.82 15.25
CA LEU A 301 2.90 -31.47 14.95
C LEU A 301 1.97 -31.87 16.09
N CYS A 302 0.97 -31.06 16.38
CA CYS A 302 -0.07 -31.35 17.35
C CYS A 302 -0.89 -32.59 16.92
N SER A 303 -1.06 -33.56 17.81
CA SER A 303 -1.87 -34.77 17.59
C SER A 303 -3.34 -34.46 17.36
N SER A 304 -3.87 -33.38 17.95
CA SER A 304 -5.27 -32.99 17.84
C SER A 304 -5.55 -32.08 16.63
N CYS A 305 -4.87 -30.94 16.51
CA CYS A 305 -5.16 -29.94 15.47
C CYS A 305 -4.11 -29.83 14.36
N ARG A 306 -3.09 -30.69 14.37
CA ARG A 306 -1.96 -30.70 13.40
C ARG A 306 -1.10 -29.43 13.38
N PHE A 307 -1.28 -28.48 14.29
CA PHE A 307 -0.46 -27.27 14.38
C PHE A 307 1.03 -27.60 14.61
N VAL A 308 1.93 -26.84 13.99
CA VAL A 308 3.38 -27.06 14.10
C VAL A 308 3.88 -26.65 15.49
N LEU A 309 4.41 -27.61 16.25
CA LEU A 309 4.89 -27.43 17.63
C LEU A 309 6.41 -27.24 17.71
N ALA A 310 7.15 -27.81 16.76
CA ALA A 310 8.59 -27.66 16.64
C ALA A 310 9.02 -27.71 15.17
N LEU A 311 10.01 -26.91 14.82
CA LEU A 311 10.54 -26.78 13.46
C LEU A 311 12.06 -26.57 13.48
N ASP A 312 12.72 -26.95 12.40
CA ASP A 312 14.16 -26.70 12.25
C ASP A 312 14.39 -25.21 11.94
N CYS A 313 15.34 -24.60 12.63
CA CYS A 313 15.74 -23.21 12.39
C CYS A 313 16.28 -23.08 10.95
N PRO A 314 15.69 -22.21 10.10
CA PRO A 314 16.12 -22.04 8.71
C PRO A 314 17.57 -21.54 8.55
N ARG A 315 18.14 -20.97 9.61
CA ARG A 315 19.51 -20.43 9.61
C ARG A 315 20.57 -21.43 10.06
N CYS A 316 20.31 -22.21 11.11
CA CYS A 316 21.32 -23.10 11.70
C CYS A 316 20.90 -24.57 11.81
N GLY A 317 19.67 -24.93 11.40
CA GLY A 317 19.16 -26.30 11.40
C GLY A 317 18.75 -26.87 12.77
N VAL A 318 18.92 -26.10 13.85
CA VAL A 318 18.57 -26.53 15.22
C VAL A 318 17.07 -26.58 15.40
N LEU A 319 16.55 -27.62 16.07
CA LEU A 319 15.13 -27.74 16.38
C LEU A 319 14.72 -26.64 17.38
N VAL A 320 13.70 -25.86 17.03
CA VAL A 320 13.14 -24.79 17.87
C VAL A 320 11.65 -24.99 18.06
N THR A 321 11.16 -24.71 19.26
CA THR A 321 9.74 -24.78 19.59
C THR A 321 8.96 -23.61 18.99
N SER A 322 7.70 -23.86 18.67
CA SER A 322 6.83 -22.94 17.94
C SER A 322 6.53 -21.63 18.69
N ASP A 323 6.66 -21.61 20.00
CA ASP A 323 6.43 -20.48 20.90
C ASP A 323 7.62 -19.51 21.02
N MET A 324 8.82 -19.94 20.59
CA MET A 324 10.03 -19.12 20.69
C MET A 324 10.08 -18.04 19.61
N PRO A 325 10.27 -16.74 19.98
CA PRO A 325 10.36 -15.65 19.01
C PRO A 325 11.68 -15.68 18.22
N THR A 326 12.75 -16.19 18.82
CA THR A 326 14.09 -16.28 18.21
C THR A 326 14.74 -17.63 18.48
N CYS A 327 15.63 -18.06 17.58
CA CYS A 327 16.46 -19.23 17.78
C CYS A 327 17.49 -18.97 18.89
N GLY A 328 17.46 -19.75 19.96
CA GLY A 328 18.40 -19.62 21.06
C GLY A 328 19.88 -19.84 20.70
N GLN A 329 20.17 -20.49 19.57
CA GLN A 329 21.54 -20.77 19.14
C GLN A 329 22.14 -19.75 18.17
N CYS A 330 21.36 -19.23 17.21
CA CYS A 330 21.87 -18.32 16.17
C CYS A 330 21.18 -16.95 16.12
N GLY A 331 20.19 -16.70 16.99
CA GLY A 331 19.44 -15.44 17.06
C GLY A 331 18.44 -15.20 15.92
N PHE A 332 18.25 -16.15 14.99
CA PHE A 332 17.30 -16.00 13.88
C PHE A 332 15.86 -15.82 14.38
N VAL A 333 15.11 -14.87 13.82
CA VAL A 333 13.78 -14.47 14.30
C VAL A 333 12.68 -15.42 13.79
N ILE A 334 12.65 -16.65 14.32
CA ILE A 334 11.70 -17.71 13.91
C ILE A 334 10.24 -17.30 14.12
N GLY A 335 9.96 -16.45 15.10
CA GLY A 335 8.61 -15.95 15.40
C GLY A 335 7.97 -15.20 14.23
N ASN A 336 8.76 -14.65 13.31
CA ASN A 336 8.27 -13.93 12.14
C ASN A 336 7.58 -14.85 11.11
N ARG A 337 7.64 -16.17 11.23
CA ARG A 337 7.07 -17.09 10.22
C ARG A 337 5.59 -16.81 9.90
N PHE A 338 4.77 -16.48 10.90
CA PHE A 338 3.35 -16.16 10.69
C PHE A 338 3.14 -14.79 10.04
N LEU A 339 4.00 -13.82 10.37
CA LEU A 339 4.03 -12.54 9.70
C LEU A 339 4.38 -12.73 8.22
N VAL A 340 5.42 -13.51 7.93
CA VAL A 340 5.88 -13.81 6.58
C VAL A 340 4.80 -14.54 5.77
N ASP A 341 4.14 -15.55 6.36
CA ASP A 341 3.05 -16.27 5.68
C ASP A 341 1.89 -15.31 5.30
N ARG A 342 1.51 -14.41 6.22
CA ARG A 342 0.48 -13.40 5.96
C ARG A 342 0.92 -12.42 4.88
N LEU A 343 2.16 -11.92 4.93
CA LEU A 343 2.69 -10.98 3.94
C LEU A 343 2.83 -11.63 2.56
N LEU A 344 3.18 -12.92 2.49
CA LEU A 344 3.21 -13.68 1.22
C LEU A 344 1.81 -13.82 0.61
N GLU A 345 0.78 -14.02 1.45
CA GLU A 345 -0.61 -14.06 1.01
C GLU A 345 -1.11 -12.68 0.56
N GLU A 346 -0.76 -11.61 1.29
CA GLU A 346 -1.03 -10.22 0.88
C GLU A 346 -0.34 -9.89 -0.45
N LEU A 347 0.94 -10.23 -0.60
CA LEU A 347 1.71 -10.04 -1.82
C LEU A 347 1.08 -10.75 -3.01
N ARG A 348 0.60 -11.98 -2.82
CA ARG A 348 -0.12 -12.72 -3.87
C ARG A 348 -1.36 -11.97 -4.34
N ASN A 349 -2.14 -11.40 -3.42
CA ASN A 349 -3.35 -10.65 -3.74
C ASN A 349 -3.00 -9.34 -4.46
N VAL A 350 -1.96 -8.64 -4.02
CA VAL A 350 -1.48 -7.40 -4.65
C VAL A 350 -0.91 -7.65 -6.05
N LEU A 351 -0.19 -8.77 -6.25
CA LEU A 351 0.25 -9.20 -7.58
C LEU A 351 -0.91 -9.55 -8.51
N ALA A 352 -2.05 -10.01 -7.97
CA ALA A 352 -3.25 -10.24 -8.76
C ALA A 352 -3.93 -8.93 -9.20
N THR A 353 -3.81 -7.86 -8.41
CA THR A 353 -4.28 -6.51 -8.79
C THR A 353 -3.26 -5.74 -9.63
N GLY A 354 -2.01 -6.18 -9.67
CA GLY A 354 -0.95 -5.55 -10.49
C GLY A 354 -0.37 -4.26 -9.93
N ASP A 355 -0.60 -3.97 -8.65
CA ASP A 355 0.01 -2.84 -7.97
C ASP A 355 1.49 -3.13 -7.67
N GLY A 356 2.36 -2.74 -8.61
CA GLY A 356 3.78 -2.99 -8.55
C GLY A 356 4.52 -2.24 -7.44
N GLU A 357 4.08 -1.02 -7.07
CA GLU A 357 4.70 -0.26 -5.97
C GLU A 357 4.47 -1.01 -4.65
N ARG A 358 3.20 -1.34 -4.35
CA ARG A 358 2.84 -2.06 -3.13
C ARG A 358 3.45 -3.46 -3.08
N ALA A 359 3.49 -4.17 -4.21
CA ALA A 359 4.11 -5.49 -4.29
C ALA A 359 5.61 -5.43 -3.96
N GLY A 360 6.32 -4.40 -4.43
CA GLY A 360 7.73 -4.16 -4.12
C GLY A 360 7.97 -3.89 -2.62
N GLU A 361 7.13 -3.06 -2.00
CA GLU A 361 7.21 -2.78 -0.56
C GLU A 361 7.01 -4.03 0.29
N LEU A 362 5.99 -4.84 -0.04
CA LEU A 362 5.69 -6.08 0.67
C LEU A 362 6.82 -7.09 0.53
N LEU A 363 7.36 -7.24 -0.68
CA LEU A 363 8.50 -8.12 -0.93
C LEU A 363 9.72 -7.71 -0.08
N GLN A 364 10.05 -6.41 -0.04
CA GLN A 364 11.15 -5.91 0.78
C GLN A 364 10.94 -6.20 2.27
N GLN A 365 9.72 -6.00 2.79
CA GLN A 365 9.38 -6.33 4.18
C GLN A 365 9.55 -7.82 4.47
N ILE A 366 9.14 -8.69 3.55
CA ILE A 366 9.30 -10.15 3.68
C ILE A 366 10.77 -10.54 3.72
N GLU A 367 11.58 -9.99 2.80
CA GLU A 367 13.03 -10.26 2.72
C GLU A 367 13.80 -9.76 3.95
N GLN A 368 13.36 -8.65 4.57
CA GLN A 368 13.91 -8.19 5.84
C GLN A 368 13.48 -9.08 7.01
N ALA A 369 12.23 -9.55 7.02
CA ALA A 369 11.69 -10.39 8.08
C ALA A 369 12.19 -11.84 8.06
N TRP A 370 12.63 -12.34 6.90
CA TRP A 370 13.00 -13.75 6.69
C TRP A 370 14.29 -13.94 5.88
N GLN A 371 15.42 -14.08 6.60
CA GLN A 371 16.75 -14.29 6.02
C GLN A 371 17.35 -15.64 6.44
N PRO A 372 16.88 -16.76 5.86
CA PRO A 372 17.37 -18.08 6.23
C PRO A 372 18.81 -18.29 5.74
N GLY A 373 19.53 -19.18 6.41
CA GLY A 373 20.92 -19.55 6.05
C GLY A 373 20.99 -20.61 4.98
N THR A 374 19.93 -21.41 4.82
CA THR A 374 19.77 -22.42 3.78
C THR A 374 18.39 -22.27 3.10
N PRO A 375 18.23 -22.71 1.84
CA PRO A 375 16.93 -22.66 1.17
C PRO A 375 15.88 -23.49 1.93
N ASP A 376 14.80 -22.83 2.31
CA ASP A 376 13.60 -23.39 2.90
C ASP A 376 12.38 -23.11 2.00
N SER A 377 11.21 -23.66 2.34
CA SER A 377 10.00 -23.47 1.53
C SER A 377 9.63 -21.98 1.33
N ARG A 378 9.83 -21.14 2.36
CA ARG A 378 9.49 -19.71 2.29
C ARG A 378 10.47 -18.96 1.40
N SER A 379 11.77 -19.19 1.53
CA SER A 379 12.76 -18.54 0.67
C SER A 379 12.64 -18.96 -0.80
N LEU A 380 12.18 -20.17 -1.09
CA LEU A 380 11.83 -20.56 -2.47
C LEU A 380 10.63 -19.77 -3.00
N GLN A 381 9.58 -19.59 -2.18
CA GLN A 381 8.42 -18.75 -2.54
C GLN A 381 8.81 -17.28 -2.72
N ILE A 382 9.62 -16.73 -1.81
CA ILE A 382 10.14 -15.36 -1.89
C ILE A 382 10.91 -15.15 -3.19
N LYS A 383 11.78 -16.10 -3.57
CA LYS A 383 12.49 -16.05 -4.86
C LYS A 383 11.55 -16.07 -6.06
N SER A 384 10.49 -16.89 -6.03
CA SER A 384 9.47 -16.89 -7.08
C SER A 384 8.80 -15.53 -7.21
N TYR A 385 8.29 -15.00 -6.10
CA TYR A 385 7.62 -13.70 -6.10
C TYR A 385 8.55 -12.55 -6.45
N HIS A 386 9.82 -12.61 -6.08
CA HIS A 386 10.81 -11.62 -6.49
C HIS A 386 10.92 -11.54 -8.03
N MET A 387 10.96 -12.68 -8.72
CA MET A 387 10.95 -12.69 -10.20
C MET A 387 9.63 -12.16 -10.78
N GLU A 388 8.50 -12.46 -10.16
CA GLU A 388 7.19 -11.96 -10.58
C GLU A 388 7.06 -10.44 -10.41
N VAL A 389 7.46 -9.90 -9.25
CA VAL A 389 7.48 -8.46 -8.96
C VAL A 389 8.40 -7.74 -9.94
N GLN A 390 9.59 -8.27 -10.21
CA GLN A 390 10.49 -7.70 -11.20
C GLN A 390 9.90 -7.68 -12.61
N ARG A 391 9.24 -8.77 -13.02
CA ARG A 391 8.57 -8.84 -14.33
C ARG A 391 7.42 -7.83 -14.42
N LEU A 392 6.62 -7.69 -13.36
CA LEU A 392 5.54 -6.70 -13.30
C LEU A 392 6.09 -5.27 -13.36
N ALA A 393 7.12 -4.96 -12.58
CA ALA A 393 7.76 -3.64 -12.59
C ALA A 393 8.32 -3.28 -13.98
N LEU A 394 8.96 -4.24 -14.66
CA LEU A 394 9.44 -4.03 -16.02
C LEU A 394 8.28 -3.79 -17.01
N ALA A 395 7.20 -4.58 -16.91
CA ALA A 395 6.02 -4.42 -17.76
C ALA A 395 5.33 -3.05 -17.55
N LEU A 396 5.18 -2.60 -16.30
CA LEU A 396 4.63 -1.28 -15.98
C LEU A 396 5.52 -0.15 -16.49
N HIS A 397 6.85 -0.28 -16.37
CA HIS A 397 7.79 0.70 -16.89
C HIS A 397 7.74 0.81 -18.41
N GLN A 398 7.70 -0.34 -19.10
CA GLN A 398 7.55 -0.40 -20.56
C GLN A 398 6.22 0.20 -21.01
N ALA A 399 5.11 -0.14 -20.36
CA ALA A 399 3.79 0.41 -20.68
C ALA A 399 3.77 1.94 -20.55
N LYS A 400 4.38 2.49 -19.48
CA LYS A 400 4.53 3.94 -19.32
C LYS A 400 5.30 4.58 -20.48
N GLN A 401 6.45 4.00 -20.87
CA GLN A 401 7.24 4.52 -21.99
C GLN A 401 6.46 4.43 -23.31
N GLU A 402 5.77 3.33 -23.58
CA GLU A 402 4.99 3.15 -24.81
C GLU A 402 3.80 4.12 -24.91
N VAL A 403 3.11 4.39 -23.79
CA VAL A 403 2.07 5.43 -23.74
C VAL A 403 2.64 6.81 -24.08
N MET A 404 3.79 7.16 -23.52
CA MET A 404 4.41 8.48 -23.68
C MET A 404 5.05 8.70 -25.05
N GLU A 405 5.66 7.66 -25.64
CA GLU A 405 6.46 7.78 -26.86
C GLU A 405 5.72 7.33 -28.12
N ARG A 406 4.78 6.37 -28.02
CA ARG A 406 4.17 5.72 -29.20
C ARG A 406 2.68 5.99 -29.36
N LEU A 407 1.95 6.18 -28.26
CA LEU A 407 0.51 6.44 -28.28
C LEU A 407 0.15 7.93 -28.21
N ASP A 408 1.16 8.80 -28.36
CA ASP A 408 0.99 10.26 -28.30
C ASP A 408 0.18 10.83 -29.50
N MET A 409 0.02 10.03 -30.57
CA MET A 409 -0.76 10.40 -31.77
C MET A 409 -1.76 9.32 -32.17
N LEU A 410 -2.99 9.42 -31.66
CA LEU A 410 -4.12 8.65 -32.18
C LEU A 410 -4.54 9.15 -33.57
N ALA A 411 -4.68 8.24 -34.54
CA ALA A 411 -5.25 8.57 -35.84
C ALA A 411 -6.76 8.28 -35.82
N ILE A 412 -7.56 9.35 -35.87
CA ILE A 412 -9.03 9.27 -35.83
C ILE A 412 -9.56 9.55 -37.23
N ARG A 413 -10.38 8.64 -37.77
CA ARG A 413 -10.94 8.76 -39.12
C ARG A 413 -12.35 8.19 -39.18
N GLU A 414 -13.18 8.79 -40.01
CA GLU A 414 -14.53 8.30 -40.25
C GLU A 414 -14.53 7.12 -41.23
N VAL A 415 -15.32 6.10 -40.93
CA VAL A 415 -15.53 4.93 -41.77
C VAL A 415 -17.01 4.59 -41.83
N ALA A 416 -17.47 4.15 -43.00
CA ALA A 416 -18.82 3.61 -43.16
C ALA A 416 -18.76 2.08 -43.09
N VAL A 417 -19.53 1.48 -42.17
CA VAL A 417 -19.63 0.03 -42.02
C VAL A 417 -21.11 -0.33 -42.00
N ASN A 418 -21.57 -1.14 -42.95
CA ASN A 418 -22.98 -1.52 -43.09
C ASN A 418 -23.94 -0.31 -43.07
N GLU A 419 -23.60 0.75 -43.83
CA GLU A 419 -24.37 2.00 -43.92
C GLU A 419 -24.45 2.83 -42.62
N GLN A 420 -23.77 2.42 -41.54
CA GLN A 420 -23.62 3.20 -40.32
C GLN A 420 -22.29 3.96 -40.32
N ARG A 421 -22.34 5.25 -39.96
CA ARG A 421 -21.15 6.10 -39.77
C ARG A 421 -20.49 5.71 -38.45
N MET A 422 -19.25 5.28 -38.52
CA MET A 422 -18.43 4.90 -37.36
C MET A 422 -17.12 5.67 -37.36
N VAL A 423 -16.53 5.80 -36.19
CA VAL A 423 -15.22 6.42 -36.00
C VAL A 423 -14.22 5.31 -35.77
N ARG A 424 -13.21 5.23 -36.63
CA ARG A 424 -12.07 4.33 -36.46
C ARG A 424 -10.94 5.10 -35.79
N ILE A 425 -10.49 4.60 -34.66
CA ILE A 425 -9.33 5.11 -33.93
C ILE A 425 -8.21 4.10 -34.07
N ASP A 426 -7.11 4.49 -34.72
CA ASP A 426 -5.93 3.65 -34.93
C ASP A 426 -4.76 4.11 -34.05
N TRP A 427 -3.92 3.15 -33.66
CA TRP A 427 -2.70 3.40 -32.89
C TRP A 427 -1.54 2.50 -33.35
N GLY A 428 -0.32 2.88 -32.97
CA GLY A 428 0.89 2.10 -33.25
C GLY A 428 0.97 0.83 -32.40
N PRO A 429 1.68 -0.23 -32.85
CA PRO A 429 1.82 -1.46 -32.09
C PRO A 429 2.53 -1.21 -30.75
N VAL A 430 2.03 -1.87 -29.69
CA VAL A 430 2.63 -1.88 -28.36
C VAL A 430 3.19 -3.26 -28.06
N GLY A 431 4.32 -3.30 -27.35
CA GLY A 431 4.96 -4.55 -26.92
C GLY A 431 4.53 -4.99 -25.52
N SER A 432 3.87 -4.11 -24.76
CA SER A 432 3.47 -4.37 -23.38
C SER A 432 1.99 -4.04 -23.12
N GLY A 433 1.31 -4.94 -22.41
CA GLY A 433 -0.11 -4.78 -22.03
C GLY A 433 -1.10 -4.91 -23.19
N THR A 434 -2.33 -4.49 -22.94
CA THR A 434 -3.42 -4.41 -23.92
C THR A 434 -3.82 -2.95 -24.09
N VAL A 435 -4.01 -2.50 -25.32
CA VAL A 435 -4.47 -1.13 -25.58
C VAL A 435 -5.98 -1.09 -25.55
N ALA A 436 -6.53 -0.12 -24.84
CA ALA A 436 -7.93 0.26 -24.93
C ALA A 436 -8.02 1.76 -25.22
N ILE A 437 -9.12 2.19 -25.82
CA ILE A 437 -9.39 3.62 -25.99
C ILE A 437 -10.50 4.02 -25.03
N LEU A 438 -10.20 4.91 -24.09
CA LEU A 438 -11.20 5.52 -23.23
C LEU A 438 -11.93 6.62 -23.99
N ARG A 439 -13.25 6.50 -24.11
CA ARG A 439 -14.12 7.59 -24.53
C ARG A 439 -14.71 8.29 -23.31
N SER A 440 -14.41 9.57 -23.14
CA SER A 440 -14.91 10.38 -22.02
C SER A 440 -15.52 11.71 -22.49
N PRO A 441 -16.46 12.29 -21.73
CA PRO A 441 -17.03 13.61 -22.04
C PRO A 441 -16.07 14.77 -21.74
N LYS A 442 -14.99 14.51 -20.99
CA LYS A 442 -13.97 15.49 -20.61
C LYS A 442 -12.58 14.94 -20.87
N GLU A 443 -11.63 15.85 -21.08
CA GLU A 443 -10.22 15.51 -21.26
C GLU A 443 -9.69 14.76 -20.03
N VAL A 444 -9.05 13.62 -20.26
CA VAL A 444 -8.30 12.88 -19.24
C VAL A 444 -6.82 13.13 -19.47
N LEU A 445 -6.16 13.70 -18.47
CA LEU A 445 -4.74 14.01 -18.58
C LEU A 445 -3.89 12.74 -18.41
N PRO A 446 -2.72 12.68 -19.06
CA PRO A 446 -1.74 11.64 -18.80
C PRO A 446 -1.36 11.64 -17.32
N GLN A 447 -1.39 10.48 -16.69
CA GLN A 447 -0.94 10.32 -15.31
C GLN A 447 0.48 9.78 -15.24
N GLU A 448 1.26 10.33 -14.30
CA GLU A 448 2.64 9.88 -14.06
C GLU A 448 2.71 8.49 -13.43
N LYS A 449 1.66 8.08 -12.73
CA LYS A 449 1.52 6.79 -12.07
C LYS A 449 0.42 5.98 -12.73
N ALA A 450 0.55 4.66 -12.65
CA ALA A 450 -0.52 3.75 -13.05
C ALA A 450 -1.72 3.95 -12.11
N VAL A 451 -2.92 3.91 -12.65
CA VAL A 451 -4.17 3.96 -11.88
C VAL A 451 -4.96 2.67 -12.03
N PRO A 452 -5.77 2.28 -11.03
CA PRO A 452 -6.66 1.12 -11.17
C PRO A 452 -7.59 1.26 -12.37
N LEU A 453 -7.77 0.18 -13.12
CA LEU A 453 -8.64 0.13 -14.30
C LEU A 453 -10.07 0.58 -13.96
N THR A 454 -10.56 0.24 -12.77
CA THR A 454 -11.88 0.64 -12.27
C THR A 454 -12.05 2.15 -12.14
N GLU A 455 -10.97 2.91 -11.89
CA GLU A 455 -11.05 4.38 -11.86
C GLU A 455 -11.19 4.95 -13.27
N ILE A 456 -10.53 4.34 -14.25
CA ILE A 456 -10.66 4.72 -15.67
C ILE A 456 -12.09 4.49 -16.16
N GLU A 457 -12.69 3.35 -15.80
CA GLU A 457 -14.07 2.99 -16.15
C GLU A 457 -15.13 3.92 -15.52
N GLN A 458 -14.80 4.65 -14.45
CA GLN A 458 -15.70 5.64 -13.86
C GLN A 458 -15.73 6.96 -14.63
N VAL A 459 -14.67 7.26 -15.40
CA VAL A 459 -14.51 8.53 -16.12
C VAL A 459 -15.09 8.46 -17.54
N GLY A 460 -15.24 7.26 -18.09
CA GLY A 460 -15.74 7.07 -19.44
C GLY A 460 -15.95 5.60 -19.80
N VAL A 461 -16.16 5.34 -21.09
CA VAL A 461 -16.39 4.00 -21.64
C VAL A 461 -15.13 3.52 -22.34
N LEU A 462 -14.61 2.37 -21.96
CA LEU A 462 -13.50 1.72 -22.66
C LEU A 462 -14.02 1.03 -23.93
N LEU A 463 -13.37 1.33 -25.05
CA LEU A 463 -13.59 0.70 -26.33
C LEU A 463 -12.55 -0.39 -26.52
N ASN A 464 -13.03 -1.63 -26.76
CA ASN A 464 -12.17 -2.79 -26.96
C ASN A 464 -11.39 -2.70 -28.28
N ASP A 465 -10.17 -3.22 -28.28
CA ASP A 465 -9.33 -3.25 -29.46
C ASP A 465 -9.69 -4.37 -30.45
N GLN A 466 -9.33 -4.14 -31.71
CA GLN A 466 -9.28 -5.14 -32.77
C GLN A 466 -7.86 -5.20 -33.33
N GLY A 467 -6.90 -5.45 -32.43
CA GLY A 467 -5.45 -5.48 -32.70
C GLY A 467 -4.80 -4.12 -32.51
N ASN A 468 -4.99 -3.21 -33.46
CA ASN A 468 -4.34 -1.89 -33.50
C ASN A 468 -5.31 -0.77 -33.91
N TYR A 469 -6.60 -1.03 -33.79
CA TYR A 469 -7.66 -0.05 -33.95
C TYR A 469 -8.89 -0.43 -33.12
N THR A 470 -9.77 0.54 -32.87
CA THR A 470 -11.12 0.31 -32.37
C THR A 470 -12.13 1.08 -33.22
N LEU A 471 -13.40 0.70 -33.11
CA LEU A 471 -14.53 1.32 -33.78
C LEU A 471 -15.51 1.84 -32.73
N ASP A 472 -15.87 3.11 -32.84
CA ASP A 472 -16.91 3.73 -32.02
C ASP A 472 -18.11 4.12 -32.89
N SER A 473 -19.30 3.74 -32.45
CA SER A 473 -20.54 4.11 -33.14
C SER A 473 -20.93 5.53 -32.75
N TRP A 474 -20.73 6.47 -33.67
CA TRP A 474 -21.11 7.87 -33.47
C TRP A 474 -22.51 8.16 -33.99
N ARG A 475 -23.38 8.64 -33.10
CA ARG A 475 -24.77 8.99 -33.41
C ARG A 475 -25.18 10.37 -32.93
N THR A 476 -24.35 11.05 -32.14
CA THR A 476 -24.64 12.38 -31.57
C THR A 476 -23.67 13.43 -32.11
N ARG A 477 -23.99 14.73 -32.02
CA ARG A 477 -23.08 15.83 -32.41
C ARG A 477 -22.25 16.36 -31.23
N GLU A 478 -22.05 15.52 -30.21
CA GLU A 478 -21.38 15.92 -28.96
C GLU A 478 -19.85 16.02 -29.16
N LEU A 479 -19.12 16.53 -28.17
CA LEU A 479 -17.67 16.47 -28.12
C LEU A 479 -17.29 15.29 -27.23
N SER A 480 -16.47 14.36 -27.71
CA SER A 480 -15.87 13.34 -26.85
C SER A 480 -14.35 13.40 -26.93
N TRP A 481 -13.71 12.94 -25.87
CA TRP A 481 -12.27 12.77 -25.78
C TRP A 481 -11.95 11.29 -25.89
N TYR A 482 -10.98 10.98 -26.73
CA TYR A 482 -10.40 9.65 -26.87
C TYR A 482 -9.01 9.65 -26.25
N THR A 483 -8.85 8.87 -25.19
CA THR A 483 -7.59 8.73 -24.47
C THR A 483 -7.06 7.32 -24.71
N PRO A 484 -5.84 7.14 -25.24
CA PRO A 484 -5.23 5.83 -25.28
C PRO A 484 -4.90 5.37 -23.87
N VAL A 485 -5.20 4.11 -23.57
CA VAL A 485 -4.94 3.48 -22.29
C VAL A 485 -4.18 2.18 -22.53
N ILE A 486 -3.00 2.02 -21.93
CA ILE A 486 -2.36 0.70 -21.85
C ILE A 486 -2.72 0.08 -20.51
N VAL A 487 -3.34 -1.10 -20.58
CA VAL A 487 -3.73 -1.90 -19.42
C VAL A 487 -2.72 -3.02 -19.20
N VAL A 488 -2.14 -3.07 -18.01
CA VAL A 488 -1.29 -4.15 -17.53
C VAL A 488 -1.95 -4.73 -16.29
N GLN A 489 -2.50 -5.95 -16.41
CA GLN A 489 -3.33 -6.57 -15.37
C GLN A 489 -4.55 -5.70 -15.03
N GLN A 490 -4.66 -5.18 -13.79
CA GLN A 490 -5.75 -4.27 -13.38
C GLN A 490 -5.30 -2.81 -13.24
N MET A 491 -4.13 -2.48 -13.77
CA MET A 491 -3.56 -1.13 -13.75
C MET A 491 -3.52 -0.55 -15.16
N ALA A 492 -3.72 0.76 -15.26
CA ALA A 492 -3.88 1.49 -16.50
C ALA A 492 -2.96 2.73 -16.53
N PHE A 493 -2.37 2.98 -17.69
CA PHE A 493 -1.64 4.21 -18.00
C PHE A 493 -2.39 5.00 -19.08
N THR A 494 -2.69 6.26 -18.81
CA THR A 494 -3.37 7.16 -19.74
C THR A 494 -2.37 7.95 -20.58
N GLY A 495 -2.57 7.96 -21.90
CA GLY A 495 -1.83 8.81 -22.83
C GLY A 495 -2.52 10.14 -23.08
N ARG A 496 -2.07 10.85 -24.12
CA ARG A 496 -2.67 12.13 -24.48
C ARG A 496 -4.05 11.95 -25.10
N SER A 497 -5.01 12.66 -24.53
CA SER A 497 -6.37 12.70 -25.05
C SER A 497 -6.45 13.47 -26.37
N ARG A 498 -7.28 12.99 -27.29
CA ARG A 498 -7.67 13.72 -28.49
C ARG A 498 -9.17 13.95 -28.50
N SER A 499 -9.57 15.19 -28.70
CA SER A 499 -10.98 15.52 -28.89
C SER A 499 -11.45 15.15 -30.30
N TYR A 500 -12.68 14.69 -30.40
CA TYR A 500 -13.35 14.41 -31.66
C TYR A 500 -14.82 14.83 -31.56
N CYS A 501 -15.32 15.43 -32.64
CA CYS A 501 -16.72 15.79 -32.81
C CYS A 501 -17.14 15.42 -34.22
N CYS A 502 -18.19 14.62 -34.35
CA CYS A 502 -18.78 14.26 -35.64
C CYS A 502 -19.60 15.44 -36.17
N LEU A 503 -18.92 16.40 -36.80
CA LEU A 503 -19.56 17.51 -37.48
C LEU A 503 -20.04 17.08 -38.87
N GLU A 504 -21.23 17.54 -39.23
CA GLU A 504 -21.73 17.42 -40.59
C GLU A 504 -20.95 18.35 -41.53
N ARG A 505 -20.61 17.83 -42.70
CA ARG A 505 -19.96 18.59 -43.77
C ARG A 505 -20.99 19.49 -44.42
N VAL A 506 -20.55 20.60 -45.02
CA VAL A 506 -21.45 21.41 -45.86
C VAL A 506 -21.99 20.55 -47.01
N GLY A 507 -23.30 20.59 -47.23
CA GLY A 507 -23.94 19.83 -48.29
C GLY A 507 -23.93 20.61 -49.61
N ASN A 508 -24.01 19.90 -50.74
CA ASN A 508 -24.30 20.47 -52.06
C ASN A 508 -23.50 21.75 -52.41
N LEU A 509 -22.17 21.72 -52.23
CA LEU A 509 -21.30 22.84 -52.60
C LEU A 509 -21.26 22.98 -54.13
N GLN A 510 -21.71 24.13 -54.64
CA GLN A 510 -21.81 24.47 -56.04
C GLN A 510 -21.19 25.86 -56.30
N TYR A 511 -20.81 26.10 -57.55
CA TYR A 511 -20.28 27.40 -57.97
C TYR A 511 -20.91 27.92 -59.27
N GLN A 512 -20.83 29.24 -59.45
CA GLN A 512 -21.21 29.94 -60.68
C GLN A 512 -20.17 31.03 -60.97
N GLN A 513 -19.57 31.01 -62.16
CA GLN A 513 -18.60 32.01 -62.60
C GLN A 513 -19.33 33.26 -63.15
N LEU A 514 -19.00 34.44 -62.61
CA LEU A 514 -19.58 35.73 -63.01
C LEU A 514 -18.45 36.74 -63.28
N SER A 515 -17.97 36.81 -64.53
CA SER A 515 -16.87 37.69 -64.97
C SER A 515 -15.64 37.67 -64.02
N SER A 516 -15.60 38.55 -63.01
CA SER A 516 -14.51 38.68 -62.02
C SER A 516 -14.87 38.16 -60.61
N VAL A 517 -15.99 37.46 -60.47
CA VAL A 517 -16.54 36.97 -59.21
C VAL A 517 -16.89 35.50 -59.34
N LEU A 518 -16.49 34.70 -58.35
CA LEU A 518 -16.90 33.31 -58.22
C LEU A 518 -17.96 33.20 -57.13
N ARG A 519 -19.21 32.91 -57.54
CA ARG A 519 -20.33 32.77 -56.62
C ARG A 519 -20.43 31.34 -56.12
N LEU A 520 -20.43 31.15 -54.81
CA LEU A 520 -20.52 29.86 -54.15
C LEU A 520 -21.88 29.69 -53.47
N ARG A 521 -22.41 28.47 -53.56
CA ARG A 521 -23.62 28.05 -52.83
C ARG A 521 -23.37 26.72 -52.13
N TRP A 522 -23.84 26.57 -50.91
CA TRP A 522 -23.85 25.32 -50.17
C TRP A 522 -25.07 25.23 -49.26
N GLN A 523 -25.34 24.03 -48.77
CA GLN A 523 -26.31 23.72 -47.74
C GLN A 523 -25.61 23.69 -46.38
N TRP A 524 -26.10 24.49 -45.45
CA TRP A 524 -25.60 24.55 -44.09
C TRP A 524 -25.99 23.28 -43.31
N PRO A 525 -25.05 22.68 -42.56
CA PRO A 525 -25.40 21.72 -41.52
C PRO A 525 -26.34 22.33 -40.48
N GLU A 526 -27.15 21.50 -39.84
CA GLU A 526 -28.00 21.94 -38.74
C GLU A 526 -27.15 22.51 -37.59
N GLN A 527 -27.62 23.60 -36.97
CA GLN A 527 -26.97 24.30 -35.84
C GLN A 527 -25.58 24.93 -36.15
N CYS A 528 -25.06 24.80 -37.38
CA CYS A 528 -23.86 25.51 -37.82
C CYS A 528 -24.15 27.00 -38.06
N GLN A 529 -23.35 27.88 -37.45
CA GLN A 529 -23.47 29.34 -37.57
C GLN A 529 -22.35 29.98 -38.39
N GLU A 530 -21.24 29.27 -38.60
CA GLU A 530 -20.08 29.78 -39.33
C GLU A 530 -19.40 28.66 -40.12
N VAL A 531 -18.87 28.98 -41.30
CA VAL A 531 -17.97 28.11 -42.06
C VAL A 531 -16.61 28.79 -42.23
N LEU A 532 -15.55 28.01 -42.31
CA LEU A 532 -14.23 28.48 -42.70
C LEU A 532 -14.02 28.16 -44.18
N LEU A 533 -13.96 29.21 -45.00
CA LEU A 533 -13.71 29.13 -46.43
C LEU A 533 -12.25 29.48 -46.69
N SER A 534 -11.52 28.54 -47.30
CA SER A 534 -10.14 28.77 -47.74
C SER A 534 -10.02 28.55 -49.23
N TYR A 535 -9.18 29.34 -49.89
CA TYR A 535 -8.91 29.20 -51.32
C TYR A 535 -7.48 29.55 -51.72
N SER A 536 -7.03 28.97 -52.84
CA SER A 536 -5.73 29.19 -53.46
C SER A 536 -5.86 29.21 -54.98
N THR A 537 -5.14 30.12 -55.63
CA THR A 537 -5.02 30.18 -57.11
C THR A 537 -3.66 29.68 -57.62
N GLN A 538 -2.85 29.10 -56.73
CA GLN A 538 -1.48 28.66 -57.05
C GLN A 538 -1.38 27.13 -57.10
N GLN A 539 -2.02 26.43 -56.16
CA GLN A 539 -1.91 24.98 -56.02
C GLN A 539 -3.09 24.41 -55.23
N GLU A 540 -3.38 23.13 -55.47
CA GLU A 540 -4.26 22.32 -54.62
C GLU A 540 -3.75 22.23 -53.19
N PHE A 541 -4.68 22.13 -52.25
CA PHE A 541 -4.37 21.94 -50.83
C PHE A 541 -5.43 21.06 -50.16
N GLN A 542 -4.99 20.33 -49.13
CA GLN A 542 -5.82 19.38 -48.40
C GLN A 542 -6.22 19.88 -47.01
N HIS A 543 -5.45 20.82 -46.46
CA HIS A 543 -5.63 21.39 -45.14
C HIS A 543 -5.46 22.90 -45.20
N TYR A 544 -6.04 23.61 -44.23
CA TYR A 544 -5.83 25.04 -44.06
C TYR A 544 -4.32 25.32 -43.89
N ASP A 545 -3.76 26.15 -44.76
CA ASP A 545 -2.33 26.50 -44.81
C ASP A 545 -2.20 28.03 -44.78
N ALA A 546 -1.13 28.54 -44.17
CA ALA A 546 -0.76 29.95 -44.18
C ALA A 546 -0.60 30.52 -45.61
N LYS A 547 -0.38 29.65 -46.61
CA LYS A 547 -0.30 30.03 -48.03
C LYS A 547 -1.67 30.21 -48.71
N THR A 548 -2.76 29.88 -48.04
CA THR A 548 -4.13 29.99 -48.56
C THR A 548 -4.82 31.24 -48.05
N THR A 549 -5.69 31.84 -48.85
CA THR A 549 -6.55 32.93 -48.36
C THR A 549 -7.74 32.33 -47.65
N THR A 550 -7.84 32.57 -46.34
CA THR A 550 -8.88 31.98 -45.49
C THR A 550 -9.75 33.07 -44.88
N CYS A 551 -11.07 32.91 -44.96
CA CYS A 551 -12.05 33.77 -44.32
C CYS A 551 -13.13 32.96 -43.57
N THR A 552 -13.71 33.57 -42.55
CA THR A 552 -14.89 33.04 -41.86
C THR A 552 -16.13 33.63 -42.51
N VAL A 553 -17.09 32.78 -42.89
CA VAL A 553 -18.39 33.21 -43.42
C VAL A 553 -19.45 32.87 -42.39
N SER A 554 -20.23 33.86 -41.94
CA SER A 554 -21.35 33.63 -41.04
C SER A 554 -22.60 33.23 -41.81
N ARG A 555 -23.42 32.39 -41.17
CA ARG A 555 -24.71 31.96 -41.72
C ARG A 555 -25.65 33.14 -41.94
N GLU A 556 -25.64 34.12 -41.03
CA GLU A 556 -26.43 35.34 -41.17
C GLU A 556 -26.05 36.15 -42.42
N GLU A 557 -24.75 36.29 -42.71
CA GLU A 557 -24.31 36.97 -43.93
C GLU A 557 -24.74 36.21 -45.19
N TYR A 558 -24.57 34.89 -45.18
CA TYR A 558 -24.92 34.03 -46.29
C TYR A 558 -26.42 33.99 -46.56
N ASP A 559 -27.24 33.78 -45.54
CA ASP A 559 -28.70 33.62 -45.65
C ASP A 559 -29.37 34.91 -46.17
N ARG A 560 -28.79 36.10 -45.90
CA ARG A 560 -29.26 37.37 -46.48
C ARG A 560 -29.15 37.44 -48.00
N ARG A 561 -28.19 36.72 -48.60
CA ARG A 561 -27.90 36.76 -50.05
C ARG A 561 -28.28 35.46 -50.76
N GLY A 562 -28.31 34.34 -50.03
CA GLY A 562 -28.46 32.99 -50.56
C GLY A 562 -27.22 32.46 -51.29
N TYR A 563 -26.07 33.14 -51.17
CA TYR A 563 -24.79 32.78 -51.77
C TYR A 563 -23.64 33.58 -51.13
N TYR A 564 -22.40 33.15 -51.38
CA TYR A 564 -21.19 33.90 -51.04
C TYR A 564 -20.35 34.20 -52.29
N ASP A 565 -19.89 35.42 -52.46
CA ASP A 565 -19.13 35.86 -53.63
C ASP A 565 -17.64 35.98 -53.28
N LEU A 566 -16.79 35.20 -53.97
CA LEU A 566 -15.35 35.40 -53.98
C LEU A 566 -14.99 36.42 -55.05
N HIS A 567 -14.51 37.58 -54.62
CA HIS A 567 -14.17 38.69 -55.49
C HIS A 567 -12.70 38.68 -55.91
N LYS A 568 -12.38 39.39 -56.99
CA LYS A 568 -11.01 39.53 -57.54
C LYS A 568 -10.40 38.20 -57.97
N MET A 569 -11.24 37.31 -58.49
CA MET A 569 -10.76 36.08 -59.11
C MET A 569 -10.03 36.43 -60.41
N THR A 570 -8.76 36.07 -60.50
CA THR A 570 -8.01 36.08 -61.76
C THR A 570 -8.47 34.92 -62.64
N SER A 571 -8.26 34.98 -63.96
CA SER A 571 -8.46 33.86 -64.89
C SER A 571 -7.42 32.75 -64.66
N ARG A 572 -7.30 32.25 -63.43
CA ARG A 572 -6.42 31.17 -62.99
C ARG A 572 -7.23 30.23 -62.12
N ASP A 573 -6.98 28.94 -62.26
CA ASP A 573 -7.69 27.90 -61.52
C ASP A 573 -7.68 28.20 -60.02
N CYS A 574 -8.78 27.91 -59.36
CA CYS A 574 -9.02 28.16 -57.95
C CYS A 574 -9.41 26.88 -57.24
N PHE A 575 -8.66 26.54 -56.20
CA PHE A 575 -8.93 25.40 -55.33
C PHE A 575 -9.55 25.92 -54.04
N LEU A 576 -10.61 25.27 -53.58
CA LEU A 576 -11.46 25.70 -52.46
C LEU A 576 -11.58 24.59 -51.42
N LEU A 577 -11.62 24.98 -50.15
CA LEU A 577 -11.96 24.13 -49.02
C LEU A 577 -12.97 24.85 -48.13
N VAL A 578 -14.13 24.22 -47.93
CA VAL A 578 -15.21 24.74 -47.06
C VAL A 578 -15.46 23.78 -45.91
N SER A 579 -15.12 24.18 -44.68
CA SER A 579 -15.43 23.42 -43.47
C SER A 579 -16.48 24.13 -42.64
N ALA A 580 -17.48 23.38 -42.19
CA ALA A 580 -18.37 23.83 -41.13
C ALA A 580 -17.60 24.01 -39.83
N THR A 581 -17.96 25.04 -39.06
CA THR A 581 -17.35 25.30 -37.77
C THR A 581 -18.42 25.34 -36.69
N MET A 582 -18.08 24.80 -35.52
CA MET A 582 -18.95 24.81 -34.37
C MET A 582 -18.19 25.34 -33.16
N GLN A 583 -18.79 26.28 -32.47
CA GLN A 583 -18.30 26.75 -31.18
C GLN A 583 -18.78 25.79 -30.10
N LEU A 584 -17.86 25.01 -29.53
CA LEU A 584 -18.13 24.08 -28.44
C LEU A 584 -17.32 24.55 -27.23
N HIS A 585 -18.01 25.09 -26.23
CA HIS A 585 -17.37 25.77 -25.08
C HIS A 585 -16.44 26.90 -25.56
N ASP A 586 -15.18 26.93 -25.11
CA ASP A 586 -14.17 27.93 -25.48
C ASP A 586 -13.35 27.57 -26.74
N GLN A 587 -13.68 26.48 -27.43
CA GLN A 587 -12.92 26.02 -28.60
C GLN A 587 -13.78 25.98 -29.86
N LYS A 588 -13.20 26.47 -30.97
CA LYS A 588 -13.78 26.39 -32.31
C LYS A 588 -13.29 25.10 -32.96
N VAL A 589 -14.20 24.18 -33.23
CA VAL A 589 -13.90 22.89 -33.87
C VAL A 589 -14.31 22.95 -35.35
N LEU A 590 -13.48 22.37 -36.22
CA LEU A 590 -13.73 22.30 -37.66
C LEU A 590 -14.19 20.90 -38.08
N ALA A 591 -15.18 20.86 -38.96
CA ALA A 591 -15.55 19.66 -39.70
C ALA A 591 -14.54 19.37 -40.81
N ASP A 592 -14.51 18.13 -41.29
CA ASP A 592 -13.84 17.79 -42.55
C ASP A 592 -14.43 18.61 -43.71
N GLY A 593 -13.57 19.40 -44.38
CA GLY A 593 -14.02 20.34 -45.38
C GLY A 593 -14.39 19.68 -46.71
N VAL A 594 -15.34 20.28 -47.43
CA VAL A 594 -15.65 19.90 -48.82
C VAL A 594 -14.72 20.66 -49.75
N ARG A 595 -14.09 19.93 -50.67
CA ARG A 595 -13.13 20.47 -51.63
C ARG A 595 -13.80 20.69 -52.97
N LEU A 596 -13.41 21.77 -53.65
CA LEU A 596 -13.86 22.09 -55.00
C LEU A 596 -12.71 22.69 -55.80
N ALA A 597 -12.46 22.18 -57.00
CA ALA A 597 -11.52 22.76 -57.95
C ALA A 597 -12.32 23.49 -59.04
N VAL A 598 -12.01 24.76 -59.25
CA VAL A 598 -12.67 25.64 -60.23
C VAL A 598 -11.63 26.04 -61.27
N LEU A 599 -11.74 25.52 -62.48
CA LEU A 599 -10.80 25.80 -63.55
C LEU A 599 -11.17 27.11 -64.27
N LEU A 600 -10.34 28.14 -64.17
CA LEU A 600 -10.58 29.50 -64.71
C LEU A 600 -9.58 29.91 -65.79
N SER A 601 -8.52 29.13 -66.01
CA SER A 601 -7.36 29.49 -66.86
C SER A 601 -7.53 29.22 -68.35
N SER A 602 -8.65 28.64 -68.79
CA SER A 602 -8.74 28.00 -70.10
C SER A 602 -9.70 28.71 -71.08
N GLN A 603 -9.78 30.05 -71.04
CA GLN A 603 -10.47 30.77 -72.11
C GLN A 603 -9.56 30.95 -73.32
N ILE A 604 -9.94 30.37 -74.45
CA ILE A 604 -9.18 30.44 -75.71
C ILE A 604 -9.57 31.72 -76.45
N THR A 605 -8.58 32.56 -76.76
CA THR A 605 -8.78 33.85 -77.42
C THR A 605 -8.55 33.73 -78.91
N ILE A 606 -9.51 34.22 -79.71
CA ILE A 606 -9.43 34.34 -81.16
C ILE A 606 -9.22 35.82 -81.51
N THR A 607 -8.11 36.15 -82.18
CA THR A 607 -7.90 37.46 -82.82
C THR A 607 -7.87 37.29 -84.34
N TYR A 608 -8.22 38.33 -85.11
CA TYR A 608 -8.18 38.23 -86.57
C TYR A 608 -7.86 39.57 -87.24
N VAL A 609 -7.45 39.52 -88.51
CA VAL A 609 -7.25 40.67 -89.39
C VAL A 609 -7.66 40.31 -90.82
N ILE A 610 -8.38 41.21 -91.49
CA ILE A 610 -8.70 41.08 -92.92
C ILE A 610 -7.64 41.84 -93.75
N LYS A 611 -6.91 41.12 -94.59
CA LYS A 611 -5.95 41.69 -95.54
C LYS A 611 -6.58 41.86 -96.91
N GLN A 612 -6.40 43.05 -97.48
CA GLN A 612 -6.90 43.40 -98.80
C GLN A 612 -6.06 42.77 -99.91
N ALA A 613 -6.67 42.58 -101.09
CA ALA A 613 -5.96 42.10 -102.27
C ALA A 613 -4.88 43.12 -102.68
N THR A 614 -3.69 42.62 -103.02
CA THR A 614 -2.55 43.43 -103.50
C THR A 614 -2.18 43.01 -104.91
N LEU A 615 -1.29 43.76 -105.59
CA LEU A 615 -0.82 43.43 -106.95
C LEU A 615 -0.27 41.99 -107.08
N TRP A 616 0.20 41.38 -105.99
CA TRP A 616 0.74 40.02 -105.93
C TRP A 616 -0.26 38.98 -105.37
N GLN A 617 -1.33 39.42 -104.70
CA GLN A 617 -2.31 38.55 -104.05
C GLN A 617 -3.72 38.94 -104.51
N LYS A 618 -4.28 38.18 -105.46
CA LYS A 618 -5.54 38.51 -106.17
C LYS A 618 -6.82 38.37 -105.32
N ARG A 619 -6.71 37.94 -104.05
CA ARG A 619 -7.84 37.65 -103.14
C ARG A 619 -7.61 38.29 -101.77
N ARG A 620 -8.71 38.60 -101.09
CA ARG A 620 -8.71 39.03 -99.68
C ARG A 620 -8.47 37.81 -98.79
N VAL A 621 -7.71 37.99 -97.72
CA VAL A 621 -7.37 36.89 -96.80
C VAL A 621 -7.71 37.29 -95.37
N LEU A 622 -8.44 36.42 -94.68
CA LEU A 622 -8.71 36.51 -93.26
C LEU A 622 -7.63 35.73 -92.51
N HIS A 623 -6.81 36.43 -91.72
CA HIS A 623 -5.85 35.82 -90.82
C HIS A 623 -6.49 35.69 -89.44
N ILE A 624 -6.53 34.49 -88.88
CA ILE A 624 -7.05 34.20 -87.54
C ILE A 624 -5.89 33.67 -86.68
N PHE A 625 -5.78 34.14 -85.44
CA PHE A 625 -4.82 33.68 -84.45
C PHE A 625 -5.55 33.19 -83.20
N ILE A 626 -5.04 32.10 -82.60
CA ILE A 626 -5.64 31.39 -81.47
C ILE A 626 -4.61 31.31 -80.34
N ASP A 627 -4.98 31.76 -79.15
CA ASP A 627 -4.12 31.74 -77.95
C ASP A 627 -4.90 31.24 -76.70
N PRO A 628 -4.46 30.16 -76.03
CA PRO A 628 -3.33 29.30 -76.39
C PRO A 628 -3.60 28.51 -77.70
N PRO A 629 -2.56 28.07 -78.44
CA PRO A 629 -2.73 27.31 -79.68
C PRO A 629 -3.61 26.07 -79.50
N GLY A 630 -4.69 25.98 -80.27
CA GLY A 630 -5.68 24.91 -80.17
C GLY A 630 -6.60 24.86 -81.39
N PRO A 631 -7.60 23.96 -81.39
CA PRO A 631 -8.50 23.76 -82.53
C PRO A 631 -9.31 25.03 -82.83
N LEU A 632 -9.64 25.30 -84.09
CA LEU A 632 -10.49 26.42 -84.47
C LEU A 632 -11.97 25.97 -84.45
N PRO A 633 -12.86 26.60 -83.65
CA PRO A 633 -14.30 26.34 -83.75
C PRO A 633 -14.88 26.95 -85.04
N ALA A 634 -16.09 26.55 -85.42
CA ALA A 634 -16.77 27.15 -86.57
C ALA A 634 -17.07 28.63 -86.31
N LEU A 635 -16.70 29.50 -87.26
CA LEU A 635 -16.88 30.95 -87.16
C LEU A 635 -17.73 31.48 -88.32
N LEU A 636 -18.46 32.56 -88.07
CA LEU A 636 -19.26 33.25 -89.07
C LEU A 636 -18.73 34.67 -89.25
N LEU A 637 -18.28 35.00 -90.46
CA LEU A 637 -17.96 36.37 -90.86
C LEU A 637 -19.24 37.03 -91.36
N VAL A 638 -19.74 38.03 -90.63
CA VAL A 638 -20.92 38.83 -90.99
C VAL A 638 -20.47 40.18 -91.52
N CYS A 639 -21.07 40.66 -92.61
CA CYS A 639 -20.76 41.96 -93.20
C CYS A 639 -21.93 42.95 -93.14
N LYS A 640 -21.62 44.24 -93.06
CA LYS A 640 -22.58 45.34 -93.07
C LYS A 640 -22.00 46.56 -93.80
N GLN A 641 -22.83 47.24 -94.59
CA GLN A 641 -22.46 48.49 -95.27
C GLN A 641 -22.61 49.68 -94.31
N GLU A 642 -21.66 50.61 -94.37
CA GLU A 642 -21.63 51.86 -93.56
C GLU A 642 -21.65 51.65 -92.04
N GLY A 643 -21.11 50.52 -91.56
CA GLY A 643 -20.93 50.28 -90.13
C GLY A 643 -20.49 48.86 -89.80
N LEU A 644 -20.12 48.62 -88.54
CA LEU A 644 -19.76 47.29 -88.04
C LEU A 644 -21.02 46.55 -87.56
N PRO A 645 -21.18 45.25 -87.89
CA PRO A 645 -22.20 44.42 -87.26
C PRO A 645 -21.98 44.34 -85.74
N LEU A 646 -23.01 44.63 -84.94
CA LEU A 646 -22.93 44.48 -83.48
C LEU A 646 -23.28 43.04 -83.04
N ARG A 647 -24.11 42.34 -83.81
CA ARG A 647 -24.58 40.96 -83.57
C ARG A 647 -24.63 40.17 -84.88
N LYS A 648 -24.73 38.84 -84.82
CA LYS A 648 -24.83 37.96 -86.00
C LYS A 648 -26.00 38.33 -86.94
N SER A 649 -27.10 38.85 -86.39
CA SER A 649 -28.30 39.24 -87.13
C SER A 649 -28.28 40.69 -87.64
N ASP A 650 -27.23 41.47 -87.35
CA ASP A 650 -27.14 42.91 -87.65
C ASP A 650 -26.54 43.19 -89.04
N GLY A 651 -26.28 42.15 -89.84
CA GLY A 651 -25.75 42.23 -91.19
C GLY A 651 -25.93 40.91 -91.93
N ASP A 652 -25.39 40.84 -93.15
CA ASP A 652 -25.51 39.65 -94.01
C ASP A 652 -24.35 38.67 -93.75
N PRO A 653 -24.60 37.35 -93.67
CA PRO A 653 -23.54 36.37 -93.56
C PRO A 653 -22.67 36.39 -94.83
N PHE A 654 -21.39 36.74 -94.67
CA PHE A 654 -20.46 36.86 -95.79
C PHE A 654 -19.74 35.54 -96.09
N GLN A 655 -19.25 34.86 -95.07
CA GLN A 655 -18.59 33.55 -95.22
C GLN A 655 -18.58 32.80 -93.89
N ARG A 656 -18.82 31.49 -93.96
CA ARG A 656 -18.61 30.55 -92.84
C ARG A 656 -17.18 30.01 -92.91
N ILE A 657 -16.52 29.98 -91.76
CA ILE A 657 -15.21 29.35 -91.57
C ILE A 657 -15.48 28.02 -90.85
N GLU A 658 -15.13 26.93 -91.50
CA GLU A 658 -15.28 25.59 -90.94
C GLU A 658 -14.41 25.41 -89.69
N ALA A 659 -14.88 24.59 -88.76
CA ALA A 659 -14.06 24.16 -87.63
C ALA A 659 -12.86 23.37 -88.15
N ASP A 660 -11.69 23.59 -87.56
CA ASP A 660 -10.45 22.92 -87.94
C ASP A 660 -9.65 22.52 -86.70
N GLU A 661 -9.63 21.22 -86.42
CA GLU A 661 -8.93 20.66 -85.26
C GLU A 661 -7.39 20.70 -85.38
N GLN A 662 -6.86 20.95 -86.57
CA GLN A 662 -5.42 20.88 -86.84
C GLN A 662 -4.71 22.23 -86.75
N VAL A 663 -5.45 23.33 -86.55
CA VAL A 663 -4.87 24.67 -86.44
C VAL A 663 -3.94 24.74 -85.21
N ARG A 664 -2.70 25.17 -85.44
CA ARG A 664 -1.71 25.42 -84.38
C ARG A 664 -1.36 26.90 -84.34
N GLY A 665 -2.19 27.66 -83.63
CA GLY A 665 -1.93 29.06 -83.29
C GLY A 665 -2.36 30.09 -84.35
N SER A 666 -2.38 29.77 -85.64
CA SER A 666 -2.98 30.67 -86.65
C SER A 666 -3.41 29.95 -87.93
N VAL A 667 -4.40 30.49 -88.63
CA VAL A 667 -4.86 30.03 -89.95
C VAL A 667 -5.13 31.20 -90.88
N GLN A 668 -4.98 30.98 -92.19
CA GLN A 668 -5.34 31.93 -93.23
C GLN A 668 -6.49 31.37 -94.06
N VAL A 669 -7.58 32.12 -94.17
CA VAL A 669 -8.78 31.75 -94.93
C VAL A 669 -8.92 32.72 -96.09
N GLU A 670 -8.92 32.20 -97.32
CA GLU A 670 -9.25 33.00 -98.49
C GLU A 670 -10.73 33.38 -98.47
N LEU A 671 -10.99 34.68 -98.59
CA LEU A 671 -12.34 35.22 -98.58
C LEU A 671 -12.96 35.20 -99.98
N SER A 672 -14.26 34.93 -100.02
CA SER A 672 -15.05 34.81 -101.24
C SER A 672 -15.03 36.10 -102.09
N MET A 673 -15.08 35.93 -103.42
CA MET A 673 -14.99 37.03 -104.41
C MET A 673 -16.32 37.76 -104.66
N HIS A 674 -17.23 37.78 -103.67
CA HIS A 674 -18.50 38.49 -103.81
C HIS A 674 -18.26 40.00 -104.06
N PRO A 675 -19.02 40.61 -104.99
CA PRO A 675 -18.97 42.05 -105.22
C PRO A 675 -19.40 42.76 -103.94
N LEU A 676 -18.57 43.69 -103.45
CA LEU A 676 -18.88 44.47 -102.25
C LEU A 676 -19.03 45.94 -102.59
N THR A 677 -20.02 46.57 -101.97
CA THR A 677 -20.19 48.01 -102.01
C THR A 677 -19.12 48.70 -101.16
N LYS A 678 -18.69 49.90 -101.57
CA LYS A 678 -17.68 50.68 -100.85
C LYS A 678 -18.19 51.00 -99.44
N GLY A 679 -17.33 50.82 -98.44
CA GLY A 679 -17.67 51.04 -97.03
C GLY A 679 -18.28 49.81 -96.33
N THR A 680 -18.03 48.60 -96.85
CA THR A 680 -18.44 47.34 -96.21
C THR A 680 -17.39 46.87 -95.20
N PHE A 681 -17.85 46.53 -93.99
CA PHE A 681 -17.01 45.96 -92.92
C PHE A 681 -17.47 44.56 -92.55
N GLY A 682 -16.54 43.71 -92.10
CA GLY A 682 -16.77 42.34 -91.70
C GLY A 682 -16.36 42.09 -90.24
N LYS A 683 -17.24 41.46 -89.46
CA LYS A 683 -16.98 41.06 -88.07
C LYS A 683 -17.21 39.57 -87.86
N LEU A 684 -16.29 38.94 -87.14
CA LEU A 684 -16.26 37.50 -86.89
C LEU A 684 -17.09 37.15 -85.64
N PHE A 685 -17.86 36.08 -85.66
CA PHE A 685 -18.62 35.59 -84.52
C PHE A 685 -18.45 34.07 -84.37
N LEU A 686 -18.50 33.54 -83.14
CA LEU A 686 -18.59 32.09 -82.93
C LEU A 686 -19.93 31.60 -83.45
N GLU A 687 -20.00 30.51 -84.22
CA GLU A 687 -21.28 30.03 -84.75
C GLU A 687 -22.23 29.57 -83.63
N ASP A 688 -21.72 28.80 -82.67
CA ASP A 688 -22.43 28.36 -81.47
C ASP A 688 -22.27 29.38 -80.32
N GLU A 689 -23.39 29.79 -79.72
CA GLU A 689 -23.38 30.73 -78.60
C GLU A 689 -22.91 30.11 -77.28
N ALA A 690 -23.05 28.78 -77.11
CA ALA A 690 -22.60 28.08 -75.91
C ALA A 690 -21.07 28.17 -75.75
N LEU A 691 -20.33 28.30 -76.85
CA LEU A 691 -18.87 28.40 -76.83
C LEU A 691 -18.35 29.70 -76.21
N TYR A 692 -19.17 30.74 -76.03
CA TYR A 692 -18.73 31.99 -75.39
C TYR A 692 -18.37 31.84 -73.89
N SER A 693 -18.66 30.69 -73.25
CA SER A 693 -18.14 30.38 -71.89
C SER A 693 -16.64 30.07 -71.89
N GLU A 694 -16.13 29.54 -73.01
CA GLU A 694 -14.77 29.01 -73.17
C GLU A 694 -13.95 29.80 -74.20
N TRP A 695 -14.60 30.56 -75.09
CA TRP A 695 -13.98 31.25 -76.23
C TRP A 695 -14.27 32.74 -76.23
N VAL A 696 -13.24 33.55 -76.48
CA VAL A 696 -13.35 35.01 -76.59
C VAL A 696 -12.87 35.47 -77.96
N VAL A 697 -13.71 36.16 -78.73
CA VAL A 697 -13.31 36.77 -80.01
C VAL A 697 -12.93 38.23 -79.80
N HIS A 698 -11.66 38.56 -79.98
CA HIS A 698 -11.15 39.91 -79.89
C HIS A 698 -11.12 40.57 -81.28
N HIS A 699 -11.91 41.62 -81.45
CA HIS A 699 -12.05 42.33 -82.73
C HIS A 699 -10.91 43.35 -82.91
N PRO A 700 -10.26 43.39 -84.09
CA PRO A 700 -9.21 44.38 -84.37
C PRO A 700 -9.83 45.77 -84.63
N GLY A 701 -9.00 46.79 -84.86
CA GLY A 701 -9.48 48.13 -85.23
C GLY A 701 -10.26 48.16 -86.55
N GLU A 702 -11.14 49.15 -86.72
CA GLU A 702 -12.08 49.28 -87.85
C GLU A 702 -11.43 49.10 -89.24
N GLN A 703 -10.24 49.67 -89.45
CA GLN A 703 -9.50 49.54 -90.72
C GLN A 703 -9.13 48.09 -91.06
N SER A 704 -8.85 47.27 -90.04
CA SER A 704 -8.49 45.84 -90.18
C SER A 704 -9.71 44.93 -90.36
N MET A 705 -10.92 45.49 -90.26
CA MET A 705 -12.19 44.79 -90.49
C MET A 705 -12.85 45.19 -91.81
N ARG A 706 -12.22 46.09 -92.58
CA ARG A 706 -12.77 46.58 -93.83
C ARG A 706 -12.69 45.50 -94.91
N LEU A 707 -13.78 45.27 -95.64
CA LEU A 707 -13.88 44.28 -96.72
C LEU A 707 -13.82 44.91 -98.13
N SER A 708 -14.13 46.20 -98.28
CA SER A 708 -14.22 46.94 -99.56
C SER A 708 -13.36 48.19 -99.64
#